data_AF-A0A936WR27-F1
#
_entry.id   AF-A0A936WR27-F1
#
_cell.length_a   1.000
_cell.length_b   1.000
_cell.length_c   1.000
_cell.angle_alpha   90.00
_cell.angle_beta   90.00
_cell.angle_gamma   90.00
#
_symmetry.space_group_name_H-M   'P 1'
#
loop_
_entity.id
_entity.type
_entity.pdbx_description
1 polymer ?
#
loop_
_entity_poly.entity_id
_entity_poly.type
_entity_poly.pdbx_seq_one_letter_code
_entity_poly.pdbx_strand_id
1 'polypeptide(L)'
;MKHIIFILLGVLLLKAAPVGAQTVVLSEADYAAAKLNGTLPAGAIPEAGDPPPFSTPPLAGEERGGGTNDCNCWIQPDATYTLAMQPNDDGSSTSITLPFSFNLYGDTYNTCFINNNGNVSFVQAFGTYTSSGFPSTQYKMVAPFWADVDTRPTNGGQVWYKVTPTALYVNWVDVGYFNQMTDKLNSFQLVITDGTDPVIGVDKNVSFCYKDMQWTTGSASGGIGGFGGTAATVGANRGSNNDYIQFGRFDHAGTDYDGPFGNTDGVSWLDFKNFVFTTITSTTNIPPIAAGLYLCDTLRACVGQTAELELTFLSPESNQTTVASSSAPTLSNWVEIANTSGIVASVTGQFTPTVGDIGFHQVIFTGTDDGLPNLTSTIPIVIEVIPPPSDPPGIQGNSAICSGQSLTLTATGAFSSFTWSNGQSGPSITVNQAGTYSVTAGIGLCQLTSDPFTVTLVVPPALTITGPSTYCGTPLPELVASTGYESYAWSNGASGDTAQVTGGTFTVSGTYQGCVNVSAPFTVNNIDPGPPVIAGPTQYCEGGDVTLSINATPYGSYQWSTGVSTPSITATAGTYTVTASFLNCDYTSAPFTVQEIVLPPISITGDALYCENGIATIAATSGFETYSWNNNAFGQTINVTAGSYFVSATIGPCTTFSNTFNVAVSPNPVPVITGPTFSCGGDQVDLTTTEPFANYAWSNGSNGASTSVGTGSYTVTVTDVLGCNGTSAPYGVVVANDPFAAFNTTPLSPQPIGTTVDFTDASTVQGSTITGWSWTFNTTGGGSNASSPDWTFASPGDYEITLVVTTAQGCVDSVQTIYVIFPPDITIPNVISPNGDHQNDYFVIPNIEFWSNELSIFSRWGNLVYDVKNYRNQWKADDLPDGTYYYVLKLNDGTEHTGHLTVLR
;
A
#
# COMPACT_ATOMS: atom_id res chain seq x y z
N MET A 1 -9.28 -64.57 19.82
CA MET A 1 -9.12 -65.95 19.32
C MET A 1 -8.93 -65.86 17.81
N LYS A 2 -7.83 -66.42 17.25
CA LYS A 2 -7.42 -66.36 15.82
C LYS A 2 -7.14 -64.95 15.24
N HIS A 3 -6.41 -64.93 14.12
CA HIS A 3 -5.83 -63.74 13.47
C HIS A 3 -6.60 -63.29 12.22
N ILE A 4 -6.29 -62.09 11.71
CA ILE A 4 -5.76 -61.91 10.34
C ILE A 4 -5.02 -60.55 10.22
N ILE A 5 -4.15 -60.43 9.22
CA ILE A 5 -3.23 -59.29 8.98
C ILE A 5 -3.80 -58.37 7.90
N PHE A 6 -3.58 -57.06 8.01
CA PHE A 6 -3.32 -56.19 6.86
C PHE A 6 -2.36 -55.05 7.23
N ILE A 7 -1.58 -54.57 6.25
CA ILE A 7 -0.55 -53.52 6.39
C ILE A 7 -0.82 -52.46 5.34
N LEU A 8 -0.72 -51.17 5.69
CA LEU A 8 -0.28 -50.10 4.78
C LEU A 8 0.25 -48.87 5.54
N LEU A 9 0.96 -47.98 4.81
CA LEU A 9 1.73 -46.82 5.31
C LEU A 9 0.84 -45.57 5.56
N GLY A 10 1.32 -44.61 6.36
CA GLY A 10 0.57 -43.37 6.64
C GLY A 10 1.28 -42.26 7.46
N VAL A 11 2.55 -41.98 7.16
CA VAL A 11 3.37 -40.77 7.44
C VAL A 11 2.90 -39.73 8.51
N LEU A 12 3.81 -39.40 9.44
CA LEU A 12 3.75 -38.25 10.35
C LEU A 12 3.79 -36.91 9.58
N LEU A 13 2.96 -35.92 9.94
CA LEU A 13 3.14 -34.53 9.52
C LEU A 13 2.67 -33.53 10.60
N LEU A 14 3.57 -32.64 11.01
CA LEU A 14 3.26 -31.51 11.89
C LEU A 14 2.51 -30.44 11.09
N LYS A 15 1.52 -29.77 11.71
CA LYS A 15 1.03 -28.49 11.19
C LYS A 15 2.01 -27.39 11.58
N ALA A 16 2.80 -26.91 10.63
CA ALA A 16 3.42 -25.59 10.74
C ALA A 16 2.33 -24.51 10.58
N ALA A 17 2.45 -23.41 11.32
CA ALA A 17 1.73 -22.18 11.02
C ALA A 17 2.46 -21.43 9.88
N PRO A 18 1.75 -20.66 9.04
CA PRO A 18 2.42 -19.76 8.10
C PRO A 18 3.16 -18.67 8.87
N VAL A 19 4.48 -18.61 8.71
CA VAL A 19 5.28 -17.47 9.18
C VAL A 19 5.08 -16.34 8.17
N GLY A 20 4.48 -15.24 8.61
CA GLY A 20 4.55 -13.99 7.86
C GLY A 20 6.00 -13.50 7.83
N ALA A 21 6.50 -13.12 6.65
CA ALA A 21 7.85 -12.62 6.52
C ALA A 21 8.01 -11.36 7.37
N GLN A 22 8.91 -11.41 8.36
CA GLN A 22 9.20 -10.30 9.25
C GLN A 22 10.42 -9.57 8.71
N THR A 23 10.23 -8.34 8.22
CA THR A 23 11.30 -7.50 7.67
C THR A 23 12.42 -7.34 8.70
N VAL A 24 13.66 -7.64 8.30
CA VAL A 24 14.84 -7.52 9.16
C VAL A 24 15.55 -6.21 8.84
N VAL A 25 15.96 -5.48 9.87
CA VAL A 25 16.65 -4.20 9.74
C VAL A 25 18.04 -4.37 10.38
N LEU A 26 19.10 -4.07 9.62
CA LEU A 26 20.50 -4.29 10.01
C LEU A 26 21.31 -3.00 9.80
N SER A 27 22.16 -2.60 10.76
CA SER A 27 23.04 -1.43 10.59
C SER A 27 23.79 -1.50 9.26
N GLU A 28 24.06 -0.38 8.58
CA GLU A 28 24.70 -0.38 7.26
C GLU A 28 26.00 -1.22 7.24
N ALA A 29 26.80 -1.15 8.31
CA ALA A 29 28.01 -1.95 8.48
C ALA A 29 27.72 -3.46 8.64
N ASP A 30 26.72 -3.84 9.43
CA ASP A 30 26.29 -5.24 9.57
C ASP A 30 25.61 -5.76 8.29
N TYR A 31 24.91 -4.89 7.57
CA TYR A 31 24.21 -5.16 6.33
C TYR A 31 25.19 -5.37 5.16
N ALA A 32 26.19 -4.49 5.02
CA ALA A 32 27.31 -4.67 4.10
C ALA A 32 28.15 -5.91 4.45
N ALA A 33 28.39 -6.17 5.74
CA ALA A 33 29.03 -7.41 6.19
C ALA A 33 28.18 -8.65 5.88
N ALA A 34 26.85 -8.58 5.95
CA ALA A 34 25.95 -9.69 5.62
C ALA A 34 25.84 -9.92 4.10
N LYS A 35 25.81 -8.84 3.28
CA LYS A 35 26.01 -8.89 1.82
C LYS A 35 27.33 -9.64 1.52
N LEU A 36 28.46 -9.17 2.07
CA LEU A 36 29.80 -9.70 1.82
C LEU A 36 30.00 -11.16 2.27
N ASN A 37 29.50 -11.54 3.45
CA ASN A 37 29.65 -12.91 3.98
C ASN A 37 28.63 -13.92 3.40
N GLY A 38 27.66 -13.47 2.58
CA GLY A 38 26.59 -14.33 2.09
C GLY A 38 25.64 -14.82 3.20
N THR A 39 25.48 -14.02 4.26
CA THR A 39 24.62 -14.32 5.43
C THR A 39 23.44 -13.38 5.53
N LEU A 40 23.04 -12.76 4.42
CA LEU A 40 21.95 -11.79 4.37
C LEU A 40 20.60 -12.49 4.62
N PRO A 41 19.81 -12.07 5.63
CA PRO A 41 18.48 -12.63 5.85
C PRO A 41 17.52 -12.28 4.71
N ALA A 42 16.62 -13.20 4.36
CA ALA A 42 15.55 -12.92 3.39
C ALA A 42 14.63 -11.81 3.92
N GLY A 43 14.44 -10.75 3.14
CA GLY A 43 13.73 -9.55 3.59
C GLY A 43 14.53 -8.68 4.57
N ALA A 44 15.86 -8.81 4.60
CA ALA A 44 16.73 -7.82 5.23
C ALA A 44 16.83 -6.57 4.35
N ILE A 45 16.60 -5.43 4.96
CA ILE A 45 16.93 -4.10 4.43
C ILE A 45 18.03 -3.49 5.31
N PRO A 46 18.83 -2.54 4.78
CA PRO A 46 19.64 -1.72 5.65
C PRO A 46 18.72 -0.93 6.59
N GLU A 47 19.09 -0.90 7.87
CA GLU A 47 18.86 0.29 8.68
C GLU A 47 19.51 1.45 7.94
N ALA A 48 18.82 2.58 7.82
CA ALA A 48 19.33 3.74 7.11
C ALA A 48 20.51 4.37 7.88
N GLY A 49 21.69 3.77 7.74
CA GLY A 49 22.94 4.53 7.71
C GLY A 49 22.86 5.52 6.56
N ASP A 50 23.37 6.72 6.79
CA ASP A 50 23.25 7.81 5.82
C ASP A 50 23.93 7.40 4.50
N PRO A 51 23.22 7.39 3.35
CA PRO A 51 23.90 7.33 2.06
C PRO A 51 24.88 8.51 1.98
N PRO A 52 26.05 8.36 1.32
CA PRO A 52 27.07 9.42 1.27
C PRO A 52 26.44 10.77 0.93
N PRO A 53 26.68 11.82 1.74
CA PRO A 53 25.59 12.54 2.42
C PRO A 53 24.54 13.20 1.51
N PHE A 54 23.39 12.54 1.39
CA PHE A 54 22.12 13.13 0.93
C PHE A 54 21.02 12.89 1.97
N SER A 55 20.70 13.90 2.77
CA SER A 55 19.67 13.83 3.82
C SER A 55 18.25 13.86 3.23
N THR A 56 17.42 12.85 3.52
CA THR A 56 16.12 12.61 2.85
C THR A 56 14.97 12.23 3.86
N PRO A 57 13.78 11.67 3.50
CA PRO A 57 12.46 12.31 3.74
C PRO A 57 11.51 11.38 4.60
N PRO A 58 10.13 11.40 4.56
CA PRO A 58 9.12 12.26 3.91
C PRO A 58 7.99 12.72 4.92
N LEU A 59 6.69 12.36 4.84
CA LEU A 59 5.59 12.97 4.03
C LEU A 59 4.29 13.13 4.89
N ALA A 60 3.49 14.20 4.71
CA ALA A 60 2.02 14.21 5.02
C ALA A 60 1.29 15.53 4.58
N GLY A 61 0.12 15.44 3.92
CA GLY A 61 -0.89 16.54 3.90
C GLY A 61 -1.59 16.96 2.59
N GLU A 62 -2.40 16.07 1.99
CA GLU A 62 -3.44 16.30 0.94
C GLU A 62 -3.13 17.01 -0.41
N GLU A 63 -3.46 16.27 -1.49
CA GLU A 63 -3.73 16.62 -2.90
C GLU A 63 -3.03 17.81 -3.62
N ARG A 64 -2.34 17.49 -4.72
CA ARG A 64 -2.94 17.40 -6.08
C ARG A 64 -1.95 16.86 -7.12
N GLY A 65 -2.38 15.95 -8.01
CA GLY A 65 -1.61 15.68 -9.26
C GLY A 65 -1.37 14.24 -9.72
N GLY A 66 -2.24 13.27 -9.42
CA GLY A 66 -2.31 11.99 -10.17
C GLY A 66 -1.18 10.97 -9.97
N GLY A 67 -1.43 9.95 -9.14
CA GLY A 67 -0.66 8.70 -9.14
C GLY A 67 0.48 8.59 -8.11
N THR A 68 0.12 8.21 -6.88
CA THR A 68 0.98 7.48 -5.91
C THR A 68 2.43 7.94 -5.67
N ASN A 69 2.63 8.77 -4.64
CA ASN A 69 3.77 8.75 -3.70
C ASN A 69 5.20 8.43 -4.21
N ASP A 70 5.77 9.13 -5.20
CA ASP A 70 7.17 8.90 -5.56
C ASP A 70 7.93 10.22 -5.89
N CYS A 71 8.68 10.75 -4.90
CA CYS A 71 9.83 11.65 -5.15
C CYS A 71 11.07 10.82 -5.48
N ASN A 72 10.89 9.91 -6.43
CA ASN A 72 11.69 8.73 -6.66
C ASN A 72 11.72 8.48 -8.16
N CYS A 73 12.87 8.10 -8.70
CA CYS A 73 12.98 7.78 -10.12
C CYS A 73 12.23 6.49 -10.50
N TRP A 74 11.88 5.66 -9.49
CA TRP A 74 11.28 4.36 -9.70
C TRP A 74 9.77 4.48 -9.89
N ILE A 75 9.31 4.29 -11.11
CA ILE A 75 7.88 4.13 -11.40
C ILE A 75 7.52 2.68 -11.08
N GLN A 76 6.68 2.48 -10.05
CA GLN A 76 6.25 1.15 -9.61
C GLN A 76 5.41 0.45 -10.70
N PRO A 77 5.62 -0.86 -10.96
CA PRO A 77 4.75 -1.63 -11.84
C PRO A 77 3.30 -1.69 -11.32
N ASP A 78 2.41 -1.01 -12.05
CA ASP A 78 0.96 -1.00 -11.85
C ASP A 78 0.25 -2.07 -12.71
N ALA A 79 -1.08 -2.13 -12.66
CA ALA A 79 -1.89 -3.10 -13.42
C ALA A 79 -1.83 -2.94 -14.97
N THR A 80 -1.24 -1.86 -15.49
CA THR A 80 -1.00 -1.64 -16.92
C THR A 80 0.36 -2.17 -17.38
N TYR A 81 1.24 -2.60 -16.46
CA TYR A 81 2.47 -3.30 -16.80
C TYR A 81 2.18 -4.74 -17.24
N THR A 82 2.81 -5.15 -18.33
CA THR A 82 2.78 -6.52 -18.84
C THR A 82 4.06 -7.25 -18.41
N LEU A 83 3.95 -8.55 -18.09
CA LEU A 83 5.11 -9.40 -17.85
C LEU A 83 5.92 -9.55 -19.14
N ALA A 84 7.20 -9.15 -19.15
CA ALA A 84 8.02 -9.13 -20.36
C ALA A 84 8.32 -10.54 -20.90
N MET A 85 8.43 -11.52 -20.00
CA MET A 85 8.78 -12.91 -20.29
C MET A 85 8.42 -13.80 -19.10
N GLN A 86 8.15 -15.09 -19.34
CA GLN A 86 7.95 -16.07 -18.25
C GLN A 86 9.27 -16.31 -17.49
N PRO A 87 9.24 -16.61 -16.17
CA PRO A 87 10.39 -16.99 -15.34
C PRO A 87 11.47 -17.83 -16.05
N ASN A 88 12.69 -17.30 -16.16
CA ASN A 88 13.76 -17.87 -16.98
C ASN A 88 15.18 -17.42 -16.54
N ASP A 89 16.16 -17.76 -17.38
CA ASP A 89 17.61 -17.58 -17.22
C ASP A 89 18.14 -16.64 -18.33
N ASP A 90 18.40 -17.20 -19.52
CA ASP A 90 18.89 -16.50 -20.73
C ASP A 90 17.78 -16.13 -21.73
N GLY A 91 16.56 -15.97 -21.25
CA GLY A 91 15.39 -15.67 -22.07
C GLY A 91 15.24 -14.18 -22.39
N SER A 92 14.21 -13.91 -23.17
CA SER A 92 13.88 -12.55 -23.64
C SER A 92 12.39 -12.47 -23.97
N SER A 93 11.87 -11.25 -24.08
CA SER A 93 10.56 -11.00 -24.67
C SER A 93 10.53 -11.39 -26.15
N THR A 94 9.33 -11.53 -26.70
CA THR A 94 9.12 -11.36 -28.15
C THR A 94 9.53 -9.94 -28.58
N SER A 95 9.67 -9.70 -29.89
CA SER A 95 9.86 -8.32 -30.39
C SER A 95 8.67 -7.45 -29.98
N ILE A 96 8.95 -6.36 -29.27
CA ILE A 96 8.00 -5.33 -28.86
C ILE A 96 8.06 -4.22 -29.90
N THR A 97 6.90 -3.74 -30.35
CA THR A 97 6.80 -2.57 -31.25
C THR A 97 6.61 -1.31 -30.41
N LEU A 98 7.42 -0.29 -30.67
CA LEU A 98 7.32 1.02 -30.07
C LEU A 98 6.43 1.89 -30.97
N PRO A 99 5.45 2.64 -30.41
CA PRO A 99 4.65 3.60 -31.18
C PRO A 99 5.45 4.87 -31.54
N PHE A 100 6.58 5.09 -30.88
CA PHE A 100 7.54 6.16 -31.12
C PHE A 100 8.86 5.64 -31.72
N SER A 101 9.74 6.54 -32.17
CA SER A 101 11.06 6.19 -32.70
C SER A 101 12.16 6.46 -31.66
N PHE A 102 12.69 5.42 -31.04
CA PHE A 102 13.86 5.52 -30.17
C PHE A 102 15.13 5.75 -31.01
N ASN A 103 16.00 6.68 -30.61
CA ASN A 103 17.25 6.99 -31.31
C ASN A 103 18.48 6.55 -30.49
N LEU A 104 19.27 5.62 -31.04
CA LEU A 104 20.51 5.13 -30.46
C LEU A 104 21.70 5.55 -31.36
N TYR A 105 22.28 6.71 -31.05
CA TYR A 105 23.43 7.34 -31.72
C TYR A 105 23.26 7.47 -33.24
N GLY A 106 22.08 7.95 -33.65
CA GLY A 106 21.67 8.13 -35.05
C GLY A 106 20.98 6.90 -35.67
N ASP A 107 21.01 5.73 -35.03
CA ASP A 107 20.24 4.57 -35.47
C ASP A 107 18.83 4.62 -34.85
N THR A 108 17.80 4.81 -35.67
CA THR A 108 16.40 4.89 -35.23
C THR A 108 15.71 3.52 -35.19
N TYR A 109 15.03 3.22 -34.09
CA TYR A 109 14.36 1.96 -33.82
C TYR A 109 12.91 2.16 -33.38
N ASN A 110 11.99 1.43 -34.02
CA ASN A 110 10.59 1.28 -33.61
C ASN A 110 10.27 -0.14 -33.08
N THR A 111 11.30 -0.96 -32.81
CA THR A 111 11.16 -2.27 -32.18
C THR A 111 12.33 -2.57 -31.24
N CYS A 112 12.08 -3.34 -30.19
CA CYS A 112 13.10 -3.81 -29.26
C CYS A 112 12.79 -5.19 -28.66
N PHE A 113 13.74 -5.75 -27.94
CA PHE A 113 13.61 -6.98 -27.15
C PHE A 113 14.09 -6.69 -25.73
N ILE A 114 13.31 -7.08 -24.72
CA ILE A 114 13.72 -7.02 -23.31
C ILE A 114 14.36 -8.35 -22.97
N ASN A 115 15.60 -8.34 -22.47
CA ASN A 115 16.36 -9.54 -22.15
C ASN A 115 16.38 -9.76 -20.64
N ASN A 116 16.27 -11.01 -20.17
CA ASN A 116 16.22 -11.33 -18.73
C ASN A 116 17.46 -10.78 -17.99
N ASN A 117 18.62 -10.91 -18.65
CA ASN A 117 19.96 -10.41 -18.27
C ASN A 117 20.11 -8.87 -18.33
N GLY A 118 19.13 -8.13 -17.80
CA GLY A 118 19.25 -6.71 -17.43
C GLY A 118 19.52 -5.69 -18.55
N ASN A 119 19.11 -5.99 -19.79
CA ASN A 119 19.31 -5.09 -20.93
C ASN A 119 18.16 -5.15 -21.95
N VAL A 120 18.02 -4.09 -22.76
CA VAL A 120 17.11 -4.00 -23.91
C VAL A 120 17.92 -3.88 -25.19
N SER A 121 17.61 -4.71 -26.20
CA SER A 121 18.31 -4.76 -27.48
C SER A 121 17.42 -4.46 -28.68
N PHE A 122 18.01 -3.96 -29.76
CA PHE A 122 17.27 -3.30 -30.85
C PHE A 122 17.35 -3.99 -32.22
N VAL A 123 18.10 -5.10 -32.32
CA VAL A 123 18.28 -5.86 -33.57
C VAL A 123 17.79 -7.31 -33.43
N GLN A 124 18.07 -7.93 -32.29
CA GLN A 124 17.68 -9.29 -31.93
C GLN A 124 17.71 -9.44 -30.40
N ALA A 125 16.98 -10.43 -29.88
CA ALA A 125 17.08 -10.86 -28.49
C ALA A 125 18.49 -11.34 -28.12
N PHE A 126 18.90 -11.15 -26.86
CA PHE A 126 20.21 -11.57 -26.35
C PHE A 126 20.10 -12.37 -25.04
N GLY A 127 20.37 -13.68 -25.14
CA GLY A 127 20.59 -14.57 -23.98
C GLY A 127 22.05 -14.63 -23.54
N THR A 128 22.76 -13.51 -23.52
CA THR A 128 24.16 -13.45 -23.05
C THR A 128 24.19 -12.99 -21.60
N TYR A 129 24.55 -13.90 -20.69
CA TYR A 129 24.65 -13.67 -19.25
C TYR A 129 25.98 -13.03 -18.83
N THR A 130 27.11 -13.55 -19.31
CA THR A 130 28.43 -12.98 -19.02
C THR A 130 28.63 -11.66 -19.75
N SER A 131 28.61 -10.55 -19.01
CA SER A 131 28.68 -9.20 -19.57
C SER A 131 30.06 -8.87 -20.16
N SER A 132 30.09 -7.98 -21.15
CA SER A 132 31.31 -7.33 -21.64
C SER A 132 31.20 -5.83 -21.43
N GLY A 133 32.26 -5.20 -20.91
CA GLY A 133 32.36 -3.73 -20.86
C GLY A 133 32.16 -3.09 -22.23
N PHE A 134 31.71 -1.84 -22.25
CA PHE A 134 31.55 -1.06 -23.47
C PHE A 134 32.85 -0.27 -23.76
N PRO A 135 33.25 -0.09 -25.04
CA PRO A 135 32.47 -0.33 -26.25
C PRO A 135 32.43 -1.80 -26.68
N SER A 136 31.35 -2.20 -27.35
CA SER A 136 31.22 -3.52 -27.98
C SER A 136 30.68 -3.41 -29.40
N THR A 137 31.30 -4.10 -30.35
CA THR A 137 30.82 -4.16 -31.75
C THR A 137 29.67 -5.15 -31.97
N GLN A 138 29.36 -5.99 -30.96
CA GLN A 138 28.38 -7.08 -31.10
C GLN A 138 26.98 -6.70 -30.61
N TYR A 139 26.88 -5.92 -29.53
CA TYR A 139 25.62 -5.75 -28.80
C TYR A 139 25.03 -4.35 -28.96
N LYS A 140 24.01 -4.21 -29.82
CA LYS A 140 23.19 -3.00 -29.90
C LYS A 140 22.16 -3.00 -28.77
N MET A 141 22.48 -2.35 -27.65
CA MET A 141 21.68 -2.41 -26.43
C MET A 141 21.74 -1.15 -25.56
N VAL A 142 20.74 -0.99 -24.70
CA VAL A 142 20.75 -0.15 -23.50
C VAL A 142 20.68 -1.07 -22.29
N ALA A 143 21.61 -0.92 -21.36
CA ALA A 143 21.85 -1.82 -20.24
C ALA A 143 21.84 -1.07 -18.90
N PRO A 144 20.69 -0.99 -18.20
CA PRO A 144 20.66 -0.49 -16.83
C PRO A 144 21.48 -1.39 -15.88
N PHE A 145 21.54 -2.71 -16.11
CA PHE A 145 22.39 -3.61 -15.33
C PHE A 145 22.63 -4.94 -16.05
N TRP A 146 23.52 -4.98 -17.05
CA TRP A 146 23.78 -6.23 -17.79
C TRP A 146 24.58 -7.21 -16.94
N ALA A 147 23.90 -8.25 -16.46
CA ALA A 147 24.41 -9.29 -15.58
C ALA A 147 23.68 -10.64 -15.79
N ASP A 148 24.10 -11.65 -15.04
CA ASP A 148 23.71 -13.06 -15.10
C ASP A 148 22.48 -13.32 -14.18
N VAL A 149 21.31 -12.88 -14.66
CA VAL A 149 20.04 -12.74 -13.91
C VAL A 149 19.23 -14.03 -13.96
N ASP A 150 18.61 -14.42 -12.84
CA ASP A 150 17.75 -15.61 -12.76
C ASP A 150 16.38 -15.28 -12.13
N THR A 151 15.31 -15.46 -12.92
CA THR A 151 13.92 -15.23 -12.50
C THR A 151 13.13 -16.54 -12.30
N ARG A 152 13.78 -17.71 -12.36
CA ARG A 152 13.15 -19.03 -12.13
C ARG A 152 12.70 -19.31 -10.68
N PRO A 153 13.36 -18.81 -9.62
CA PRO A 153 12.96 -19.09 -8.23
C PRO A 153 11.56 -18.56 -7.89
N THR A 154 10.78 -19.33 -7.12
CA THR A 154 9.47 -18.86 -6.59
C THR A 154 9.57 -17.71 -5.60
N ASN A 155 10.77 -17.42 -5.12
CA ASN A 155 11.07 -16.37 -4.15
C ASN A 155 11.86 -15.20 -4.79
N GLY A 156 12.14 -15.28 -6.10
CA GLY A 156 12.70 -14.18 -6.88
C GLY A 156 11.59 -13.46 -7.64
N GLY A 157 11.82 -12.19 -7.97
CA GLY A 157 10.90 -11.38 -8.74
C GLY A 157 11.01 -11.56 -10.26
N GLN A 158 10.50 -10.59 -11.00
CA GLN A 158 10.15 -10.73 -12.42
C GLN A 158 10.41 -9.46 -13.22
N VAL A 159 10.49 -9.59 -14.54
CA VAL A 159 10.71 -8.48 -15.48
C VAL A 159 9.38 -8.00 -16.05
N TRP A 160 9.02 -6.74 -15.76
CA TRP A 160 7.77 -6.10 -16.16
C TRP A 160 8.03 -4.93 -17.11
N TYR A 161 7.08 -4.62 -17.99
CA TYR A 161 7.21 -3.47 -18.90
C TYR A 161 5.87 -2.80 -19.22
N LYS A 162 5.91 -1.51 -19.55
CA LYS A 162 4.76 -0.68 -19.93
C LYS A 162 5.13 0.13 -21.17
N VAL A 163 4.27 0.12 -22.19
CA VAL A 163 4.43 0.93 -23.41
C VAL A 163 3.35 2.00 -23.41
N THR A 164 3.76 3.23 -23.67
CA THR A 164 2.91 4.41 -23.87
C THR A 164 3.18 4.99 -25.27
N PRO A 165 2.41 5.98 -25.76
CA PRO A 165 2.66 6.59 -27.08
C PRO A 165 4.08 7.15 -27.29
N THR A 166 4.76 7.52 -26.20
CA THR A 166 6.04 8.28 -26.22
C THR A 166 7.17 7.63 -25.40
N ALA A 167 6.86 6.66 -24.52
CA ALA A 167 7.84 6.01 -23.64
C ALA A 167 7.64 4.49 -23.47
N LEU A 168 8.73 3.76 -23.28
CA LEU A 168 8.80 2.38 -22.77
C LEU A 168 9.46 2.39 -21.39
N TYR A 169 8.77 1.79 -20.40
CA TYR A 169 9.27 1.53 -19.06
C TYR A 169 9.56 0.02 -18.92
N VAL A 170 10.69 -0.35 -18.31
CA VAL A 170 11.06 -1.74 -18.03
C VAL A 170 11.64 -1.85 -16.61
N ASN A 171 11.07 -2.72 -15.79
CA ASN A 171 11.49 -2.95 -14.41
C ASN A 171 11.93 -4.41 -14.25
N TRP A 172 13.18 -4.63 -13.84
CA TRP A 172 13.62 -5.87 -13.24
C TRP A 172 13.35 -5.74 -11.74
N VAL A 173 12.27 -6.35 -11.28
CA VAL A 173 11.82 -6.25 -9.88
C VAL A 173 12.39 -7.41 -9.10
N ASP A 174 13.17 -7.12 -8.06
CA ASP A 174 13.66 -8.05 -7.04
C ASP A 174 14.23 -9.36 -7.63
N VAL A 175 15.04 -9.23 -8.69
CA VAL A 175 15.54 -10.37 -9.46
C VAL A 175 16.76 -11.01 -8.81
N GLY A 176 16.80 -12.34 -8.82
CA GLY A 176 17.92 -13.14 -8.33
C GLY A 176 19.02 -13.35 -9.37
N TYR A 177 20.00 -14.18 -9.03
CA TYR A 177 21.18 -14.46 -9.86
C TYR A 177 21.44 -15.95 -10.06
N PHE A 178 22.17 -16.30 -11.12
CA PHE A 178 22.43 -17.70 -11.45
C PHE A 178 23.25 -18.43 -10.36
N ASN A 179 22.87 -19.59 -9.86
CA ASN A 179 21.80 -20.50 -10.31
C ASN A 179 20.69 -20.57 -9.25
N GLN A 180 19.56 -19.95 -9.51
CA GLN A 180 18.37 -19.90 -8.67
C GLN A 180 18.61 -19.31 -7.27
N MET A 181 19.56 -18.37 -7.16
CA MET A 181 19.94 -17.74 -5.90
C MET A 181 19.04 -16.53 -5.59
N THR A 182 18.52 -16.49 -4.36
CA THR A 182 17.58 -15.46 -3.85
C THR A 182 17.93 -14.99 -2.43
N ASP A 183 19.16 -15.25 -1.98
CA ASP A 183 19.73 -14.67 -0.76
C ASP A 183 20.09 -13.18 -0.94
N LYS A 184 20.18 -12.72 -2.20
CA LYS A 184 20.36 -11.32 -2.61
C LYS A 184 19.53 -11.07 -3.86
N LEU A 185 18.85 -9.93 -3.93
CA LEU A 185 17.94 -9.54 -5.00
C LEU A 185 18.27 -8.12 -5.48
N ASN A 186 18.14 -7.84 -6.78
CA ASN A 186 18.35 -6.51 -7.35
C ASN A 186 17.03 -5.94 -7.88
N SER A 187 16.79 -4.64 -7.68
CA SER A 187 15.64 -3.93 -8.27
C SER A 187 16.14 -2.72 -9.09
N PHE A 188 16.06 -2.81 -10.42
CA PHE A 188 16.49 -1.74 -11.34
C PHE A 188 15.51 -1.50 -12.50
N GLN A 189 15.40 -0.25 -12.95
CA GLN A 189 14.47 0.21 -13.98
C GLN A 189 15.19 0.95 -15.11
N LEU A 190 14.67 0.77 -16.33
CA LEU A 190 14.97 1.53 -17.53
C LEU A 190 13.72 2.27 -18.00
N VAL A 191 13.88 3.52 -18.43
CA VAL A 191 12.90 4.25 -19.24
C VAL A 191 13.57 4.70 -20.53
N ILE A 192 12.94 4.49 -21.68
CA ILE A 192 13.36 5.07 -22.96
C ILE A 192 12.21 5.79 -23.66
N THR A 193 12.52 6.89 -24.36
CA THR A 193 11.52 7.76 -25.02
C THR A 193 11.99 8.18 -26.42
N ASP A 194 11.23 9.05 -27.12
CA ASP A 194 11.70 9.71 -28.35
C ASP A 194 12.54 10.97 -28.13
N GLY A 195 12.69 11.43 -26.88
CA GLY A 195 13.34 12.70 -26.52
C GLY A 195 12.38 13.86 -26.25
N THR A 196 11.08 13.70 -26.50
CA THR A 196 10.06 14.76 -26.30
C THR A 196 9.21 14.55 -25.04
N ASP A 197 9.16 13.33 -24.52
CA ASP A 197 8.38 12.98 -23.33
C ASP A 197 8.92 13.67 -22.05
N PRO A 198 8.10 14.43 -21.31
CA PRO A 198 8.55 15.10 -20.10
C PRO A 198 8.91 14.16 -18.94
N VAL A 199 8.55 12.87 -18.97
CA VAL A 199 8.76 11.92 -17.86
C VAL A 199 10.24 11.76 -17.44
N ILE A 200 11.17 12.00 -18.35
CA ILE A 200 12.62 12.04 -18.07
C ILE A 200 13.27 13.37 -18.51
N GLY A 201 12.44 14.40 -18.73
CA GLY A 201 12.84 15.70 -19.25
C GLY A 201 13.07 15.74 -20.76
N VAL A 202 12.78 16.89 -21.37
CA VAL A 202 12.99 17.12 -22.80
C VAL A 202 14.48 17.05 -23.19
N ASP A 203 14.72 16.67 -24.44
CA ASP A 203 16.05 16.37 -24.99
C ASP A 203 16.80 15.25 -24.23
N LYS A 204 16.08 14.39 -23.49
CA LYS A 204 16.59 13.17 -22.85
C LYS A 204 15.72 12.00 -23.29
N ASN A 205 16.35 10.87 -23.61
CA ASN A 205 15.62 9.70 -24.12
C ASN A 205 16.02 8.38 -23.46
N VAL A 206 16.90 8.40 -22.45
CA VAL A 206 17.20 7.25 -21.60
C VAL A 206 17.28 7.71 -20.13
N SER A 207 16.65 6.94 -19.24
CA SER A 207 16.83 7.07 -17.79
C SER A 207 17.03 5.70 -17.15
N PHE A 208 17.96 5.60 -16.21
CA PHE A 208 18.14 4.46 -15.31
C PHE A 208 17.74 4.85 -13.89
N CYS A 209 17.19 3.90 -13.13
CA CYS A 209 16.85 4.06 -11.72
C CYS A 209 17.11 2.76 -10.96
N TYR A 210 17.60 2.87 -9.73
CA TYR A 210 17.96 1.73 -8.88
C TYR A 210 17.28 1.86 -7.51
N LYS A 211 16.88 0.73 -6.92
CA LYS A 211 16.62 0.61 -5.47
C LYS A 211 17.92 0.18 -4.79
N ASP A 212 17.83 -0.68 -3.77
CA ASP A 212 18.95 -1.43 -3.21
C ASP A 212 19.43 -2.51 -4.21
N MET A 213 20.73 -2.54 -4.47
CA MET A 213 21.43 -3.46 -5.36
C MET A 213 22.33 -4.36 -4.51
N GLN A 214 22.04 -5.65 -4.52
CA GLN A 214 22.60 -6.62 -3.59
C GLN A 214 23.57 -7.62 -4.22
N TRP A 215 23.66 -7.71 -5.55
CA TRP A 215 24.55 -8.66 -6.24
C TRP A 215 25.05 -8.13 -7.60
N THR A 216 26.15 -8.70 -8.11
CA THR A 216 26.79 -8.32 -9.39
C THR A 216 26.88 -9.46 -10.41
N THR A 217 27.25 -10.67 -9.96
CA THR A 217 27.70 -11.72 -10.87
C THR A 217 27.13 -13.10 -10.50
N GLY A 218 26.46 -13.72 -11.46
CA GLY A 218 26.02 -15.12 -11.39
C GLY A 218 27.19 -16.10 -11.46
N SER A 219 26.95 -17.32 -10.98
CA SER A 219 28.00 -18.33 -10.84
C SER A 219 28.47 -18.95 -12.17
N ALA A 220 27.72 -18.80 -13.26
CA ALA A 220 28.18 -19.16 -14.61
C ALA A 220 29.23 -18.17 -15.13
N SER A 221 29.08 -16.88 -14.78
CA SER A 221 30.04 -15.80 -15.08
C SER A 221 31.23 -15.75 -14.11
N GLY A 222 31.39 -16.76 -13.24
CA GLY A 222 32.51 -16.91 -12.31
C GLY A 222 32.27 -16.32 -10.91
N GLY A 223 31.06 -15.83 -10.62
CA GLY A 223 30.72 -15.29 -9.30
C GLY A 223 30.59 -16.34 -8.20
N ILE A 224 30.85 -15.95 -6.96
CA ILE A 224 30.65 -16.74 -5.74
C ILE A 224 29.78 -15.91 -4.79
N GLY A 225 28.60 -16.43 -4.43
CA GLY A 225 27.67 -15.71 -3.56
C GLY A 225 27.16 -14.38 -4.15
N GLY A 226 27.12 -14.25 -5.48
CA GLY A 226 26.65 -13.05 -6.17
C GLY A 226 27.74 -12.02 -6.47
N PHE A 227 29.01 -12.28 -6.11
CA PHE A 227 30.14 -11.35 -6.28
C PHE A 227 31.39 -12.01 -6.89
N GLY A 228 32.33 -11.19 -7.37
CA GLY A 228 33.52 -11.59 -8.11
C GLY A 228 33.20 -12.03 -9.54
N GLY A 229 34.16 -12.67 -10.23
CA GLY A 229 33.96 -13.18 -11.59
C GLY A 229 34.00 -12.08 -12.65
N THR A 230 33.11 -12.16 -13.64
CA THR A 230 33.00 -11.15 -14.70
C THR A 230 31.98 -10.09 -14.34
N ALA A 231 32.47 -8.90 -13.97
CA ALA A 231 31.67 -7.74 -13.57
C ALA A 231 30.44 -7.48 -14.45
N ALA A 232 29.34 -7.05 -13.83
CA ALA A 232 28.19 -6.46 -14.51
C ALA A 232 28.59 -5.18 -15.27
N THR A 233 27.83 -4.81 -16.31
CA THR A 233 28.10 -3.60 -17.11
C THR A 233 26.87 -2.71 -17.19
N VAL A 234 27.03 -1.42 -16.91
CA VAL A 234 25.97 -0.40 -16.91
C VAL A 234 26.26 0.66 -17.98
N GLY A 235 25.31 0.97 -18.86
CA GLY A 235 25.50 1.95 -19.94
C GLY A 235 24.62 1.72 -21.17
N ALA A 236 25.00 2.29 -22.31
CA ALA A 236 24.32 2.11 -23.59
C ALA A 236 25.33 2.08 -24.74
N ASN A 237 25.12 1.19 -25.71
CA ASN A 237 26.15 0.86 -26.70
C ASN A 237 25.52 0.61 -28.09
N ARG A 238 25.97 1.36 -29.10
CA ARG A 238 25.44 1.30 -30.47
C ARG A 238 25.84 0.05 -31.27
N GLY A 239 26.75 -0.79 -30.77
CA GLY A 239 27.41 -1.80 -31.60
C GLY A 239 28.57 -1.25 -32.43
N SER A 240 29.25 -0.20 -31.95
CA SER A 240 30.45 0.38 -32.58
C SER A 240 31.57 0.54 -31.55
N ASN A 241 32.76 0.97 -32.00
CA ASN A 241 33.89 1.26 -31.10
C ASN A 241 33.83 2.67 -30.48
N ASN A 242 32.94 3.54 -30.97
CA ASN A 242 33.00 4.98 -30.73
C ASN A 242 31.73 5.55 -30.11
N ASP A 243 30.56 4.95 -30.38
CA ASP A 243 29.26 5.50 -30.03
C ASP A 243 28.66 4.69 -28.86
N TYR A 244 29.04 5.05 -27.63
CA TYR A 244 28.68 4.34 -26.41
C TYR A 244 28.85 5.22 -25.17
N ILE A 245 28.27 4.76 -24.07
CA ILE A 245 28.47 5.24 -22.70
C ILE A 245 28.59 4.03 -21.78
N GLN A 246 29.48 4.11 -20.80
CA GLN A 246 29.54 3.19 -19.67
C GLN A 246 29.50 4.03 -18.38
N PHE A 247 28.71 3.64 -17.39
CA PHE A 247 28.67 4.33 -16.09
C PHE A 247 29.61 3.71 -15.06
N GLY A 248 29.96 2.43 -15.21
CA GLY A 248 30.85 1.68 -14.33
C GLY A 248 30.77 0.18 -14.65
N ARG A 249 31.55 -0.63 -13.93
CA ARG A 249 31.46 -2.10 -14.03
C ARG A 249 31.57 -2.72 -12.65
N PHE A 250 30.50 -3.34 -12.19
CA PHE A 250 30.36 -3.72 -10.78
C PHE A 250 30.65 -5.20 -10.60
N ASP A 251 31.57 -5.55 -9.69
CA ASP A 251 31.90 -6.95 -9.39
C ASP A 251 31.82 -7.33 -7.92
N HIS A 252 31.81 -6.39 -6.97
CA HIS A 252 31.85 -6.71 -5.54
C HIS A 252 30.91 -5.86 -4.68
N ALA A 253 30.89 -6.14 -3.37
CA ALA A 253 30.10 -5.40 -2.38
C ALA A 253 30.89 -4.22 -1.82
N GLY A 254 30.35 -3.01 -1.93
CA GLY A 254 30.97 -1.77 -1.51
C GLY A 254 30.23 -0.55 -2.05
N THR A 255 30.59 0.65 -1.58
CA THR A 255 30.15 1.95 -2.11
C THR A 255 31.28 2.70 -2.82
N ASP A 256 32.42 2.04 -2.99
CA ASP A 256 33.57 2.53 -3.74
C ASP A 256 33.30 2.55 -5.24
N TYR A 257 33.79 3.62 -5.88
CA TYR A 257 33.60 3.90 -7.29
C TYR A 257 34.71 4.85 -7.74
N ASP A 258 35.51 4.45 -8.72
CA ASP A 258 36.59 5.30 -9.26
C ASP A 258 36.32 5.85 -10.67
N GLY A 259 35.29 5.34 -11.35
CA GLY A 259 34.58 6.06 -12.41
C GLY A 259 34.19 5.24 -13.63
N PRO A 260 33.55 5.88 -14.63
CA PRO A 260 33.04 5.27 -15.87
C PRO A 260 33.97 4.26 -16.58
N PHE A 261 35.29 4.44 -16.47
CA PHE A 261 36.34 3.66 -17.14
C PHE A 261 37.49 3.25 -16.19
N GLY A 262 37.22 3.19 -14.89
CA GLY A 262 38.22 2.87 -13.87
C GLY A 262 38.43 1.36 -13.67
N ASN A 263 38.41 0.93 -12.41
CA ASN A 263 38.52 -0.48 -12.04
C ASN A 263 37.14 -1.18 -12.12
N THR A 264 36.90 -2.20 -11.29
CA THR A 264 35.55 -2.71 -11.05
C THR A 264 35.07 -2.25 -9.69
N ASP A 265 33.86 -1.71 -9.66
CA ASP A 265 33.30 -0.90 -8.58
C ASP A 265 32.43 -1.73 -7.61
N GLY A 266 32.19 -1.17 -6.42
CA GLY A 266 31.25 -1.68 -5.43
C GLY A 266 29.79 -1.42 -5.83
N VAL A 267 28.96 -2.47 -5.89
CA VAL A 267 27.60 -2.37 -6.43
C VAL A 267 26.66 -1.46 -5.64
N SER A 268 26.87 -1.33 -4.34
CA SER A 268 26.07 -0.46 -3.48
C SER A 268 26.28 1.02 -3.79
N TRP A 269 27.26 1.40 -4.62
CA TRP A 269 27.33 2.75 -5.18
C TRP A 269 26.15 3.05 -6.12
N LEU A 270 25.50 2.04 -6.72
CA LEU A 270 24.26 2.23 -7.47
C LEU A 270 23.03 2.42 -6.57
N ASP A 271 23.11 2.09 -5.27
CA ASP A 271 21.97 2.08 -4.36
C ASP A 271 21.29 3.45 -4.36
N PHE A 272 20.00 3.45 -4.71
CA PHE A 272 19.18 4.66 -4.80
C PHE A 272 19.77 5.76 -5.71
N LYS A 273 20.46 5.41 -6.80
CA LYS A 273 20.84 6.40 -7.84
C LYS A 273 19.86 6.44 -9.02
N ASN A 274 19.92 7.55 -9.75
CA ASN A 274 19.41 7.68 -11.11
C ASN A 274 20.49 8.24 -12.04
N PHE A 275 20.29 8.01 -13.34
CA PHE A 275 21.03 8.64 -14.43
C PHE A 275 20.05 9.00 -15.53
N VAL A 276 20.04 10.26 -15.97
CA VAL A 276 19.15 10.77 -17.02
C VAL A 276 20.00 11.36 -18.13
N PHE A 277 19.89 10.83 -19.36
CA PHE A 277 20.81 11.16 -20.43
C PHE A 277 20.18 11.05 -21.83
N THR A 278 20.98 11.33 -22.86
CA THR A 278 20.57 11.28 -24.25
C THR A 278 21.49 10.39 -25.07
N THR A 279 20.89 9.56 -25.93
CA THR A 279 21.55 8.83 -27.01
C THR A 279 21.12 9.34 -28.38
N ILE A 280 20.37 10.45 -28.46
CA ILE A 280 19.86 11.02 -29.73
C ILE A 280 21.02 11.55 -30.60
N THR A 281 22.10 12.00 -29.94
CA THR A 281 23.22 12.73 -30.55
C THR A 281 24.14 11.83 -31.38
N SER A 282 24.46 12.27 -32.59
CA SER A 282 25.51 11.70 -33.44
C SER A 282 26.85 12.47 -33.32
N THR A 283 27.09 13.08 -32.16
CA THR A 283 28.35 13.76 -31.80
C THR A 283 29.21 12.83 -30.95
N THR A 284 30.53 12.92 -31.10
CA THR A 284 31.52 12.28 -30.21
C THR A 284 31.75 13.13 -28.95
N ASN A 285 30.66 13.68 -28.42
CA ASN A 285 30.60 14.35 -27.13
C ASN A 285 29.16 14.29 -26.60
N ILE A 286 29.01 13.95 -25.33
CA ILE A 286 27.76 13.82 -24.56
C ILE A 286 27.95 14.67 -23.29
N PRO A 287 27.04 15.60 -22.95
CA PRO A 287 27.21 16.48 -21.80
C PRO A 287 27.32 15.68 -20.48
N PRO A 288 28.08 16.17 -19.46
CA PRO A 288 28.30 15.46 -18.22
C PRO A 288 27.01 15.04 -17.52
N ILE A 289 26.92 13.80 -17.06
CA ILE A 289 25.67 13.26 -16.52
C ILE A 289 25.69 13.38 -15.01
N ALA A 290 24.73 14.13 -14.46
CA ALA A 290 24.54 14.24 -13.02
C ALA A 290 24.07 12.90 -12.43
N ALA A 291 24.60 12.53 -11.25
CA ALA A 291 24.41 11.22 -10.65
C ALA A 291 23.72 11.31 -9.28
N GLY A 292 22.58 10.62 -9.11
CA GLY A 292 21.89 10.50 -7.82
C GLY A 292 21.04 11.72 -7.43
N LEU A 293 20.19 12.19 -8.35
CA LEU A 293 19.34 13.38 -8.18
C LEU A 293 17.84 13.04 -8.04
N TYR A 294 17.31 13.17 -6.83
CA TYR A 294 15.87 13.16 -6.56
C TYR A 294 15.28 14.59 -6.59
N LEU A 295 15.06 15.12 -7.80
CA LEU A 295 14.56 16.50 -7.99
C LEU A 295 13.06 16.54 -8.30
N CYS A 296 12.26 16.15 -7.31
CA CYS A 296 10.79 16.23 -7.36
C CYS A 296 10.19 17.13 -6.27
N ASP A 297 11.00 17.69 -5.36
CA ASP A 297 10.52 18.46 -4.20
C ASP A 297 11.43 19.67 -3.91
N THR A 298 10.96 20.59 -3.07
CA THR A 298 11.71 21.79 -2.65
C THR A 298 12.44 21.55 -1.33
N LEU A 299 13.77 21.71 -1.33
CA LEU A 299 14.59 21.50 -0.13
C LEU A 299 14.34 22.62 0.89
N ARG A 300 13.94 22.27 2.12
CA ARG A 300 13.73 23.24 3.19
C ARG A 300 15.02 23.55 3.94
N ALA A 301 15.33 24.83 4.13
CA ALA A 301 16.49 25.31 4.89
C ALA A 301 16.07 26.35 5.94
N CYS A 302 16.74 26.40 7.09
CA CYS A 302 16.36 27.28 8.19
C CYS A 302 17.29 28.50 8.32
N VAL A 303 16.69 29.67 8.54
CA VAL A 303 17.44 30.90 8.83
C VAL A 303 18.36 30.71 10.05
N GLY A 304 19.64 31.02 9.87
CA GLY A 304 20.68 30.89 10.89
C GLY A 304 21.30 29.48 11.03
N GLN A 305 20.86 28.50 10.25
CA GLN A 305 21.48 27.17 10.19
C GLN A 305 22.32 27.04 8.92
N THR A 306 23.49 26.41 9.02
CA THR A 306 24.35 26.12 7.87
C THR A 306 23.92 24.79 7.26
N ALA A 307 23.73 24.78 5.94
CA ALA A 307 23.42 23.59 5.16
C ALA A 307 24.42 23.43 4.01
N GLU A 308 24.60 22.19 3.56
CA GLU A 308 25.51 21.80 2.48
C GLU A 308 24.74 20.96 1.46
N LEU A 309 25.08 21.12 0.17
CA LEU A 309 24.54 20.36 -0.94
C LEU A 309 25.68 19.99 -1.89
N GLU A 310 25.91 18.70 -2.11
CA GLU A 310 26.82 18.19 -3.12
C GLU A 310 26.06 17.81 -4.40
N LEU A 311 26.75 17.89 -5.55
CA LEU A 311 26.34 17.15 -6.74
C LEU A 311 27.54 16.58 -7.49
N THR A 312 27.45 15.31 -7.85
CA THR A 312 28.40 14.59 -8.71
C THR A 312 27.96 14.65 -10.17
N PHE A 313 28.90 14.92 -11.08
CA PHE A 313 28.77 14.79 -12.53
C PHE A 313 29.79 13.78 -13.07
N LEU A 314 29.34 12.89 -13.94
CA LEU A 314 30.13 11.86 -14.59
C LEU A 314 30.50 12.28 -16.00
N SER A 315 31.76 12.05 -16.39
CA SER A 315 32.24 12.22 -17.76
C SER A 315 31.95 10.92 -18.54
N PRO A 316 30.95 10.89 -19.44
CA PRO A 316 30.41 9.64 -20.00
C PRO A 316 31.33 8.96 -21.02
N GLU A 317 32.36 9.64 -21.49
CA GLU A 317 33.20 9.25 -22.62
C GLU A 317 34.68 9.17 -22.23
N SER A 318 35.40 8.23 -22.84
CA SER A 318 36.77 7.92 -22.41
C SER A 318 37.76 9.05 -22.72
N ASN A 319 38.63 9.35 -21.75
CA ASN A 319 39.66 10.41 -21.79
C ASN A 319 39.13 11.86 -21.74
N GLN A 320 37.86 12.08 -21.41
CA GLN A 320 37.33 13.40 -21.03
C GLN A 320 37.43 13.65 -19.51
N THR A 321 37.32 14.91 -19.10
CA THR A 321 37.09 15.32 -17.71
C THR A 321 36.01 16.40 -17.60
N THR A 322 35.26 16.35 -16.51
CA THR A 322 34.25 17.35 -16.16
C THR A 322 34.81 18.33 -15.12
N VAL A 323 34.46 19.61 -15.26
CA VAL A 323 34.55 20.63 -14.21
C VAL A 323 33.14 20.90 -13.69
N ALA A 324 32.93 20.70 -12.39
CA ALA A 324 31.67 21.02 -11.72
C ALA A 324 31.68 22.46 -11.17
N SER A 325 30.51 23.05 -10.97
CA SER A 325 30.30 24.36 -10.36
C SER A 325 28.86 24.55 -9.91
N SER A 326 28.60 25.57 -9.10
CA SER A 326 27.30 25.87 -8.49
C SER A 326 27.06 27.38 -8.43
N SER A 327 25.78 27.79 -8.47
CA SER A 327 25.41 29.20 -8.29
C SER A 327 24.03 29.35 -7.67
N ALA A 328 23.91 30.19 -6.65
CA ALA A 328 22.64 30.48 -5.98
C ALA A 328 22.35 31.99 -6.03
N PRO A 329 21.98 32.56 -7.19
CA PRO A 329 21.98 34.02 -7.41
C PRO A 329 20.96 34.79 -6.56
N THR A 330 19.99 34.11 -5.94
CA THR A 330 19.01 34.72 -5.04
C THR A 330 19.29 34.47 -3.56
N LEU A 331 20.26 33.61 -3.20
CA LEU A 331 20.43 33.07 -1.84
C LEU A 331 21.71 33.61 -1.20
N SER A 332 21.59 34.33 -0.08
CA SER A 332 22.75 34.93 0.60
C SER A 332 23.71 33.87 1.14
N ASN A 333 25.00 34.21 1.14
CA ASN A 333 26.08 33.43 1.74
C ASN A 333 26.32 32.04 1.11
N TRP A 334 25.90 31.80 -0.14
CA TRP A 334 26.33 30.60 -0.88
C TRP A 334 27.83 30.62 -1.22
N VAL A 335 28.54 29.55 -0.89
CA VAL A 335 29.99 29.40 -1.09
C VAL A 335 30.31 27.95 -1.48
N GLU A 336 31.11 27.73 -2.52
CA GLU A 336 31.70 26.40 -2.79
C GLU A 336 32.78 26.09 -1.75
N ILE A 337 32.60 25.00 -1.01
CA ILE A 337 33.54 24.53 0.02
C ILE A 337 34.41 23.36 -0.46
N ALA A 338 33.92 22.57 -1.42
CA ALA A 338 34.67 21.54 -2.11
C ALA A 338 34.30 21.56 -3.61
N ASN A 339 35.30 21.33 -4.47
CA ASN A 339 35.12 21.20 -5.90
C ASN A 339 36.22 20.28 -6.44
N THR A 340 35.83 19.17 -7.05
CA THR A 340 36.70 18.14 -7.62
C THR A 340 36.40 18.03 -9.12
N SER A 341 37.42 18.20 -9.96
CA SER A 341 37.31 18.02 -11.41
C SER A 341 37.97 16.70 -11.84
N GLY A 342 37.39 16.00 -12.81
CA GLY A 342 37.89 14.70 -13.28
C GLY A 342 36.84 13.88 -14.03
N ILE A 343 37.10 12.58 -14.20
CA ILE A 343 36.13 11.63 -14.79
C ILE A 343 34.86 11.51 -13.93
N VAL A 344 35.04 11.59 -12.61
CA VAL A 344 33.99 11.81 -11.61
C VAL A 344 34.28 13.18 -11.01
N ALA A 345 33.46 14.18 -11.35
CA ALA A 345 33.56 15.52 -10.82
C ALA A 345 32.49 15.71 -9.73
N SER A 346 32.77 16.50 -8.69
CA SER A 346 31.74 16.91 -7.73
C SER A 346 31.95 18.32 -7.23
N VAL A 347 30.88 18.95 -6.77
CA VAL A 347 30.93 20.27 -6.14
C VAL A 347 29.98 20.31 -4.96
N THR A 348 30.50 20.77 -3.81
CA THR A 348 29.76 20.91 -2.56
C THR A 348 29.64 22.39 -2.23
N GLY A 349 28.41 22.91 -2.28
CA GLY A 349 28.09 24.27 -1.88
C GLY A 349 27.53 24.31 -0.47
N GLN A 350 28.00 25.27 0.31
CA GLN A 350 27.55 25.57 1.68
C GLN A 350 26.82 26.91 1.69
N PHE A 351 25.79 27.04 2.52
CA PHE A 351 25.09 28.31 2.73
C PHE A 351 24.50 28.41 4.14
N THR A 352 24.33 29.65 4.61
CA THR A 352 23.65 29.97 5.87
C THR A 352 22.59 31.05 5.58
N PRO A 353 21.30 30.70 5.48
CA PRO A 353 20.26 31.67 5.16
C PRO A 353 20.09 32.72 6.26
N THR A 354 19.78 33.96 5.87
CA THR A 354 19.46 35.07 6.76
C THR A 354 17.95 35.35 6.76
N VAL A 355 17.48 36.23 7.66
CA VAL A 355 16.08 36.68 7.68
C VAL A 355 15.66 37.36 6.36
N GLY A 356 16.63 37.87 5.58
CA GLY A 356 16.38 38.45 4.26
C GLY A 356 16.17 37.42 3.15
N ASP A 357 16.49 36.15 3.40
CA ASP A 357 16.41 35.05 2.43
C ASP A 357 15.14 34.21 2.59
N ILE A 358 14.14 34.63 3.38
CA ILE A 358 12.91 33.84 3.58
C ILE A 358 12.08 33.84 2.29
N GLY A 359 11.90 32.67 1.66
CA GLY A 359 11.21 32.53 0.37
C GLY A 359 11.69 31.32 -0.43
N PHE A 360 11.44 31.34 -1.74
CA PHE A 360 11.87 30.31 -2.69
C PHE A 360 13.08 30.78 -3.49
N HIS A 361 14.11 29.94 -3.54
CA HIS A 361 15.41 30.21 -4.15
C HIS A 361 15.78 29.08 -5.12
N GLN A 362 16.72 29.34 -6.02
CA GLN A 362 17.27 28.31 -6.91
C GLN A 362 18.79 28.26 -6.79
N VAL A 363 19.30 27.04 -6.70
CA VAL A 363 20.72 26.71 -6.88
C VAL A 363 20.86 26.00 -8.21
N ILE A 364 21.69 26.52 -9.10
CA ILE A 364 21.98 25.93 -10.41
C ILE A 364 23.36 25.30 -10.33
N PHE A 365 23.40 23.98 -10.29
CA PHE A 365 24.62 23.19 -10.45
C PHE A 365 24.92 23.01 -11.95
N THR A 366 26.19 23.08 -12.32
CA THR A 366 26.64 23.11 -13.72
C THR A 366 27.90 22.27 -13.89
N GLY A 367 27.79 21.19 -14.66
CA GLY A 367 28.92 20.35 -15.07
C GLY A 367 29.26 20.58 -16.54
N THR A 368 30.51 20.95 -16.84
CA THR A 368 31.01 21.22 -18.20
C THR A 368 32.17 20.26 -18.52
N ASP A 369 32.13 19.61 -19.69
CA ASP A 369 33.21 18.74 -20.18
C ASP A 369 34.36 19.51 -20.86
N ASP A 370 35.46 18.80 -21.14
CA ASP A 370 36.60 19.26 -21.94
C ASP A 370 36.56 18.77 -23.42
N GLY A 371 35.40 18.30 -23.88
CA GLY A 371 35.16 17.87 -25.25
C GLY A 371 35.15 19.02 -26.27
N LEU A 372 34.98 18.69 -27.56
CA LEU A 372 35.06 19.66 -28.66
C LEU A 372 33.92 19.46 -29.69
N PRO A 373 32.92 20.36 -29.75
CA PRO A 373 32.68 21.49 -28.82
C PRO A 373 32.39 20.98 -27.41
N ASN A 374 32.74 21.76 -26.40
CA ASN A 374 32.44 21.42 -25.02
C ASN A 374 30.93 21.56 -24.76
N LEU A 375 30.35 20.64 -24.00
CA LEU A 375 28.94 20.63 -23.64
C LEU A 375 28.78 20.84 -22.14
N THR A 376 27.53 20.99 -21.69
CA THR A 376 27.22 21.39 -20.31
C THR A 376 25.86 20.86 -19.90
N SER A 377 25.80 20.23 -18.73
CA SER A 377 24.55 19.91 -18.04
C SER A 377 24.30 20.91 -16.93
N THR A 378 23.08 21.45 -16.87
CA THR A 378 22.63 22.36 -15.80
C THR A 378 21.48 21.72 -15.04
N ILE A 379 21.56 21.80 -13.71
CA ILE A 379 20.66 21.14 -12.77
C ILE A 379 20.14 22.20 -11.79
N PRO A 380 18.89 22.65 -11.91
CA PRO A 380 18.27 23.57 -10.96
C PRO A 380 17.65 22.81 -9.77
N ILE A 381 18.08 23.16 -8.57
CA ILE A 381 17.50 22.69 -7.29
C ILE A 381 16.76 23.86 -6.64
N VAL A 382 15.52 23.65 -6.20
CA VAL A 382 14.71 24.67 -5.51
C VAL A 382 14.91 24.54 -4.00
N ILE A 383 15.08 25.67 -3.32
CA ILE A 383 15.23 25.76 -1.86
C ILE A 383 14.17 26.70 -1.27
N GLU A 384 13.38 26.21 -0.31
CA GLU A 384 12.46 27.02 0.50
C GLU A 384 13.16 27.35 1.82
N VAL A 385 13.49 28.62 2.01
CA VAL A 385 14.07 29.10 3.26
C VAL A 385 12.93 29.51 4.20
N ILE A 386 12.87 28.86 5.36
CA ILE A 386 11.86 29.08 6.40
C ILE A 386 12.48 29.72 7.65
N PRO A 387 11.68 30.45 8.47
CA PRO A 387 12.08 30.78 9.82
C PRO A 387 12.42 29.50 10.61
N PRO A 388 13.37 29.55 11.56
CA PRO A 388 13.59 28.42 12.48
C PRO A 388 12.28 28.11 13.24
N PRO A 389 11.94 26.83 13.45
CA PRO A 389 10.78 26.45 14.25
C PRO A 389 10.85 27.09 15.65
N SER A 390 9.69 27.50 16.18
CA SER A 390 9.61 28.23 17.45
C SER A 390 10.03 27.40 18.66
N ASP A 391 9.89 26.08 18.58
CA ASP A 391 10.04 25.14 19.67
C ASP A 391 10.83 23.90 19.21
N PRO A 392 11.82 23.41 19.97
CA PRO A 392 12.53 22.16 19.68
C PRO A 392 11.63 20.93 19.94
N PRO A 393 12.00 19.74 19.42
CA PRO A 393 11.25 18.52 19.71
C PRO A 393 11.23 18.21 21.21
N GLY A 394 10.06 17.90 21.75
CA GLY A 394 9.92 17.44 23.13
C GLY A 394 9.93 15.91 23.22
N ILE A 395 10.38 15.34 24.34
CA ILE A 395 10.30 13.88 24.60
C ILE A 395 9.18 13.59 25.60
N GLN A 396 8.30 12.65 25.25
CA GLN A 396 7.28 12.09 26.12
C GLN A 396 7.55 10.61 26.41
N GLY A 397 7.27 10.17 27.64
CA GLY A 397 7.45 8.80 28.10
C GLY A 397 7.56 8.71 29.61
N ASN A 398 7.75 7.50 30.14
CA ASN A 398 8.00 7.30 31.56
C ASN A 398 9.47 7.61 31.89
N SER A 399 9.71 8.43 32.93
CA SER A 399 11.07 8.77 33.39
C SER A 399 11.68 7.73 34.34
N ALA A 400 11.00 6.61 34.60
CA ALA A 400 11.44 5.54 35.48
C ALA A 400 11.17 4.18 34.84
N ILE A 401 12.14 3.26 34.93
CA ILE A 401 12.10 1.92 34.36
C ILE A 401 12.32 0.86 35.45
N CYS A 402 11.46 -0.15 35.51
CA CYS A 402 11.62 -1.26 36.44
C CYS A 402 12.68 -2.25 35.94
N SER A 403 13.48 -2.81 36.85
CA SER A 403 14.49 -3.82 36.53
C SER A 403 13.91 -4.99 35.72
N GLY A 404 14.43 -5.20 34.51
CA GLY A 404 13.96 -6.27 33.59
C GLY A 404 12.69 -5.93 32.79
N GLN A 405 12.33 -4.66 32.68
CA GLN A 405 11.27 -4.16 31.80
C GLN A 405 11.85 -3.22 30.72
N SER A 406 11.03 -2.88 29.72
CA SER A 406 11.29 -1.81 28.75
C SER A 406 10.25 -0.69 28.90
N LEU A 407 10.53 0.47 28.34
CA LEU A 407 9.54 1.55 28.15
C LEU A 407 9.75 2.24 26.80
N THR A 408 8.71 2.92 26.31
CA THR A 408 8.75 3.70 25.07
C THR A 408 8.97 5.17 25.36
N LEU A 409 9.89 5.80 24.63
CA LEU A 409 10.02 7.25 24.52
C LEU A 409 9.53 7.69 23.14
N THR A 410 8.81 8.80 23.07
CA THR A 410 8.19 9.33 21.84
C THR A 410 8.58 10.79 21.67
N ALA A 411 9.05 11.15 20.48
CA ALA A 411 9.33 12.54 20.10
C ALA A 411 8.02 13.28 19.79
N THR A 412 8.02 14.60 19.99
CA THR A 412 6.83 15.43 19.79
C THR A 412 7.14 16.71 19.03
N GLY A 413 6.17 17.14 18.21
CA GLY A 413 6.33 18.18 17.20
C GLY A 413 6.20 17.62 15.78
N ALA A 414 5.99 18.49 14.79
CA ALA A 414 5.77 18.12 13.39
C ALA A 414 7.12 18.11 12.62
N PHE A 415 7.89 17.03 12.81
CA PHE A 415 9.20 16.82 12.18
C PHE A 415 9.15 15.63 11.21
N SER A 416 9.94 15.66 10.15
CA SER A 416 10.01 14.62 9.10
C SER A 416 11.07 13.54 9.36
N SER A 417 12.08 13.83 10.18
CA SER A 417 13.15 12.89 10.54
C SER A 417 13.48 12.97 12.03
N PHE A 418 14.01 11.88 12.60
CA PHE A 418 14.29 11.72 14.03
C PHE A 418 15.48 10.77 14.27
N THR A 419 16.50 11.25 14.99
CA THR A 419 17.69 10.48 15.38
C THR A 419 17.96 10.67 16.88
N TRP A 420 18.03 9.58 17.63
CA TRP A 420 18.15 9.59 19.09
C TRP A 420 19.59 9.39 19.56
N SER A 421 19.92 9.92 20.74
CA SER A 421 21.26 9.91 21.33
C SER A 421 21.82 8.52 21.70
N ASN A 422 21.05 7.45 21.50
CA ASN A 422 21.46 6.06 21.62
C ASN A 422 21.67 5.36 20.26
N GLY A 423 21.62 6.11 19.15
CA GLY A 423 21.82 5.61 17.79
C GLY A 423 20.55 5.12 17.08
N GLN A 424 19.41 5.05 17.77
CA GLN A 424 18.14 4.62 17.15
C GLN A 424 17.46 5.77 16.39
N SER A 425 16.65 5.44 15.39
CA SER A 425 15.92 6.41 14.56
C SER A 425 14.39 6.27 14.69
N GLY A 426 13.66 7.25 14.15
CA GLY A 426 12.19 7.26 14.09
C GLY A 426 11.49 7.97 15.24
N PRO A 427 10.16 8.21 15.14
CA PRO A 427 9.41 9.07 16.06
C PRO A 427 9.25 8.50 17.48
N SER A 428 9.53 7.22 17.70
CA SER A 428 9.48 6.59 19.02
C SER A 428 10.48 5.44 19.14
N ILE A 429 11.18 5.36 20.27
CA ILE A 429 12.15 4.29 20.57
C ILE A 429 11.74 3.49 21.81
N THR A 430 12.19 2.24 21.88
CA THR A 430 11.99 1.38 23.06
C THR A 430 13.32 1.19 23.79
N VAL A 431 13.38 1.64 25.05
CA VAL A 431 14.59 1.61 25.88
C VAL A 431 14.45 0.59 27.02
N ASN A 432 15.57 -0.06 27.37
CA ASN A 432 15.65 -1.10 28.40
C ASN A 432 16.70 -0.79 29.50
N GLN A 433 17.27 0.42 29.47
CA GLN A 433 18.34 0.88 30.36
C GLN A 433 18.05 2.28 30.86
N ALA A 434 18.61 2.62 32.03
CA ALA A 434 18.63 3.98 32.53
C ALA A 434 19.73 4.79 31.84
N GLY A 435 19.48 6.08 31.62
CA GLY A 435 20.35 6.95 30.85
C GLY A 435 19.69 8.31 30.59
N THR A 436 20.40 9.17 29.88
CA THR A 436 19.84 10.43 29.38
C THR A 436 19.72 10.33 27.87
N TYR A 437 18.52 10.60 27.37
CA TYR A 437 18.14 10.51 25.98
C TYR A 437 17.82 11.90 25.44
N SER A 438 18.33 12.23 24.26
CA SER A 438 17.85 13.36 23.46
C SER A 438 17.51 12.89 22.05
N VAL A 439 16.68 13.65 21.34
CA VAL A 439 16.35 13.41 19.94
C VAL A 439 16.67 14.65 19.12
N THR A 440 17.41 14.47 18.03
CA THR A 440 17.52 15.47 16.96
C THR A 440 16.44 15.18 15.94
N ALA A 441 15.60 16.18 15.64
CA ALA A 441 14.51 16.05 14.69
C ALA A 441 14.56 17.17 13.64
N GLY A 442 14.17 16.84 12.40
CA GLY A 442 14.39 17.70 11.25
C GLY A 442 13.15 18.06 10.45
N ILE A 443 13.26 19.11 9.63
CA ILE A 443 12.30 19.51 8.59
C ILE A 443 13.12 19.86 7.34
N GLY A 444 13.35 18.88 6.47
CA GLY A 444 14.38 18.99 5.43
C GLY A 444 15.76 19.17 6.04
N LEU A 445 16.50 20.19 5.58
CA LEU A 445 17.84 20.55 6.06
C LEU A 445 17.81 21.25 7.43
N CYS A 446 16.64 21.69 7.91
CA CYS A 446 16.50 22.21 9.27
C CYS A 446 16.67 21.09 10.30
N GLN A 447 17.43 21.32 11.38
CA GLN A 447 17.65 20.33 12.46
C GLN A 447 17.53 20.98 13.84
N LEU A 448 16.81 20.36 14.78
CA LEU A 448 16.69 20.80 16.18
C LEU A 448 16.84 19.62 17.14
N THR A 449 17.69 19.76 18.16
CA THR A 449 17.84 18.76 19.24
C THR A 449 16.96 19.11 20.44
N SER A 450 16.35 18.09 21.03
CA SER A 450 15.54 18.20 22.25
C SER A 450 16.37 18.58 23.47
N ASP A 451 15.69 19.11 24.50
CA ASP A 451 16.22 19.03 25.86
C ASP A 451 16.47 17.56 26.28
N PRO A 452 17.42 17.30 27.19
CA PRO A 452 17.75 15.96 27.66
C PRO A 452 16.68 15.36 28.59
N PHE A 453 16.18 14.17 28.24
CA PHE A 453 15.22 13.39 29.03
C PHE A 453 15.91 12.24 29.78
N THR A 454 15.91 12.27 31.11
CA THR A 454 16.56 11.22 31.93
C THR A 454 15.59 10.12 32.37
N VAL A 455 15.94 8.87 32.07
CA VAL A 455 15.27 7.65 32.56
C VAL A 455 16.08 7.04 33.71
N THR A 456 15.46 6.77 34.85
CA THR A 456 16.11 6.16 36.03
C THR A 456 15.68 4.71 36.27
N LEU A 457 16.63 3.86 36.70
CA LEU A 457 16.38 2.44 36.98
C LEU A 457 15.88 2.25 38.41
N VAL A 458 14.71 1.62 38.55
CA VAL A 458 14.11 1.24 39.83
C VAL A 458 14.33 -0.26 40.07
N VAL A 459 14.98 -0.57 41.19
CA VAL A 459 15.25 -1.95 41.64
C VAL A 459 14.58 -2.17 43.01
N PRO A 460 13.46 -2.92 43.09
CA PRO A 460 12.80 -3.20 44.37
C PRO A 460 13.63 -4.10 45.31
N PRO A 461 13.56 -3.89 46.64
CA PRO A 461 14.22 -4.76 47.64
C PRO A 461 13.51 -6.12 47.77
N ALA A 462 14.18 -7.14 48.32
CA ALA A 462 13.58 -8.49 48.41
C ALA A 462 12.33 -8.56 49.33
N LEU A 463 11.24 -9.15 48.81
CA LEU A 463 9.96 -9.31 49.50
C LEU A 463 9.81 -10.72 50.09
N THR A 464 9.64 -10.83 51.42
CA THR A 464 9.60 -12.11 52.16
C THR A 464 8.45 -12.18 53.18
N ILE A 465 8.13 -13.39 53.67
CA ILE A 465 7.06 -13.67 54.64
C ILE A 465 7.65 -14.41 55.85
N THR A 466 7.14 -14.13 57.07
CA THR A 466 7.47 -14.85 58.31
C THR A 466 6.22 -15.10 59.17
N GLY A 467 6.21 -16.15 60.01
CA GLY A 467 5.13 -16.44 60.97
C GLY A 467 5.13 -17.88 61.53
N PRO A 468 4.13 -18.28 62.33
CA PRO A 468 3.99 -19.65 62.87
C PRO A 468 3.46 -20.65 61.82
N SER A 469 3.93 -21.90 61.85
CA SER A 469 3.57 -22.94 60.87
C SER A 469 2.55 -23.98 61.34
N THR A 470 2.14 -23.97 62.62
CA THR A 470 1.11 -24.85 63.19
C THR A 470 0.25 -24.14 64.23
N TYR A 471 -1.04 -24.51 64.36
CA TYR A 471 -1.93 -24.08 65.43
C TYR A 471 -3.02 -25.12 65.76
N CYS A 472 -3.76 -24.88 66.84
CA CYS A 472 -4.96 -25.61 67.27
C CYS A 472 -5.83 -24.65 68.10
N GLY A 473 -7.12 -24.55 67.81
CA GLY A 473 -8.03 -23.62 68.49
C GLY A 473 -7.63 -22.14 68.32
N THR A 474 -7.66 -21.38 69.42
CA THR A 474 -7.33 -19.94 69.46
C THR A 474 -6.15 -19.66 70.39
N PRO A 475 -5.27 -18.67 70.10
CA PRO A 475 -5.37 -17.68 69.01
C PRO A 475 -4.93 -18.21 67.63
N LEU A 476 -5.28 -17.46 66.58
CA LEU A 476 -4.84 -17.74 65.21
C LEU A 476 -3.38 -17.29 64.97
N PRO A 477 -2.67 -17.90 64.01
CA PRO A 477 -1.33 -17.46 63.61
C PRO A 477 -1.36 -16.23 62.70
N GLU A 478 -0.38 -15.35 62.91
CA GLU A 478 -0.16 -14.12 62.15
C GLU A 478 1.07 -14.25 61.25
N LEU A 479 0.96 -13.82 60.00
CA LEU A 479 2.07 -13.71 59.05
C LEU A 479 2.45 -12.24 58.86
N VAL A 480 3.74 -11.96 58.66
CA VAL A 480 4.30 -10.62 58.49
C VAL A 480 5.22 -10.57 57.26
N ALA A 481 5.06 -9.53 56.44
CA ALA A 481 5.86 -9.27 55.24
C ALA A 481 7.08 -8.37 55.54
N SER A 482 8.09 -8.38 54.66
CA SER A 482 9.23 -7.46 54.82
C SER A 482 8.86 -6.00 54.51
N THR A 483 9.25 -5.09 55.41
CA THR A 483 8.99 -3.65 55.32
C THR A 483 9.76 -2.97 54.19
N GLY A 484 9.15 -1.98 53.53
CA GLY A 484 9.82 -1.12 52.54
C GLY A 484 8.98 -0.80 51.29
N TYR A 485 7.77 -1.34 51.17
CA TYR A 485 6.86 -1.13 50.04
C TYR A 485 5.74 -0.13 50.40
N GLU A 486 5.19 0.55 49.38
CA GLU A 486 4.12 1.56 49.50
C GLU A 486 2.74 0.93 49.75
N SER A 487 2.52 -0.27 49.21
CA SER A 487 1.30 -1.05 49.37
C SER A 487 1.60 -2.53 49.31
N TYR A 488 0.81 -3.34 50.04
CA TYR A 488 0.92 -4.80 50.12
C TYR A 488 -0.44 -5.44 49.85
N ALA A 489 -0.46 -6.49 49.03
CA ALA A 489 -1.65 -7.30 48.74
C ALA A 489 -1.31 -8.80 48.83
N TRP A 490 -1.98 -9.50 49.74
CA TRP A 490 -1.76 -10.91 50.04
C TRP A 490 -2.68 -11.83 49.23
N SER A 491 -2.24 -13.07 48.98
CA SER A 491 -3.01 -14.07 48.23
C SER A 491 -4.30 -14.54 48.91
N ASN A 492 -4.55 -14.16 50.16
CA ASN A 492 -5.82 -14.36 50.87
C ASN A 492 -6.75 -13.13 50.84
N GLY A 493 -6.38 -12.07 50.11
CA GLY A 493 -7.12 -10.82 50.04
C GLY A 493 -6.85 -9.84 51.19
N ALA A 494 -5.93 -10.15 52.12
CA ALA A 494 -5.49 -9.18 53.12
C ALA A 494 -4.68 -8.03 52.49
N SER A 495 -4.72 -6.86 53.13
CA SER A 495 -3.97 -5.66 52.74
C SER A 495 -3.22 -5.09 53.94
N GLY A 496 -2.04 -4.51 53.68
CA GLY A 496 -1.08 -4.14 54.71
C GLY A 496 0.04 -5.19 54.90
N ASP A 497 1.00 -4.89 55.76
CA ASP A 497 2.23 -5.67 55.98
C ASP A 497 2.04 -6.92 56.86
N THR A 498 0.83 -7.16 57.38
CA THR A 498 0.48 -8.35 58.17
C THR A 498 -0.78 -9.05 57.66
N ALA A 499 -0.87 -10.37 57.81
CA ALA A 499 -2.07 -11.15 57.53
C ALA A 499 -2.32 -12.21 58.62
N GLN A 500 -3.48 -12.16 59.27
CA GLN A 500 -4.00 -13.26 60.09
C GLN A 500 -4.43 -14.41 59.16
N VAL A 501 -4.03 -15.66 59.47
CA VAL A 501 -4.29 -16.80 58.58
C VAL A 501 -4.85 -18.02 59.30
N THR A 502 -5.79 -18.70 58.65
CA THR A 502 -6.10 -20.11 58.88
C THR A 502 -5.23 -20.97 57.95
N GLY A 503 -4.97 -22.23 58.30
CA GLY A 503 -4.02 -23.10 57.59
C GLY A 503 -4.19 -23.14 56.06
N GLY A 504 -3.07 -23.06 55.34
CA GLY A 504 -2.99 -22.84 53.89
C GLY A 504 -1.59 -22.42 53.47
N THR A 505 -1.43 -22.01 52.21
CA THR A 505 -0.18 -21.46 51.64
C THR A 505 -0.42 -20.05 51.07
N PHE A 506 0.49 -19.12 51.34
CA PHE A 506 0.31 -17.69 51.10
C PHE A 506 1.50 -17.05 50.38
N THR A 507 1.23 -16.07 49.52
CA THR A 507 2.20 -15.13 48.94
C THR A 507 1.74 -13.69 49.17
N VAL A 508 2.64 -12.73 49.04
CA VAL A 508 2.34 -11.29 49.07
C VAL A 508 2.99 -10.59 47.88
N SER A 509 2.28 -9.64 47.30
CA SER A 509 2.79 -8.71 46.29
C SER A 509 2.88 -7.30 46.89
N GLY A 510 3.81 -6.48 46.40
CA GLY A 510 3.96 -5.11 46.86
C GLY A 510 4.45 -4.15 45.78
N THR A 511 4.10 -2.87 45.93
CA THR A 511 4.50 -1.78 45.03
C THR A 511 5.63 -0.93 45.63
N TYR A 512 6.70 -0.68 44.87
CA TYR A 512 7.87 0.10 45.26
C TYR A 512 8.22 1.07 44.13
N GLN A 513 8.01 2.37 44.35
CA GLN A 513 8.20 3.44 43.37
C GLN A 513 7.54 3.11 42.01
N GLY A 514 6.29 2.64 42.07
CA GLY A 514 5.50 2.20 40.90
C GLY A 514 5.80 0.78 40.38
N CYS A 515 6.91 0.15 40.76
CA CYS A 515 7.25 -1.21 40.35
C CYS A 515 6.65 -2.27 41.27
N VAL A 516 6.03 -3.32 40.72
CA VAL A 516 5.45 -4.44 41.49
C VAL A 516 6.45 -5.57 41.66
N ASN A 517 6.53 -6.14 42.87
CA ASN A 517 7.32 -7.34 43.20
C ASN A 517 6.48 -8.36 43.98
N VAL A 518 6.90 -9.64 44.02
CA VAL A 518 6.12 -10.75 44.61
C VAL A 518 7.01 -11.67 45.44
N SER A 519 6.51 -12.15 46.59
CA SER A 519 7.23 -13.03 47.51
C SER A 519 7.26 -14.50 47.06
N ALA A 520 8.20 -15.26 47.65
CA ALA A 520 8.09 -16.72 47.73
C ALA A 520 6.89 -17.15 48.62
N PRO A 521 6.35 -18.38 48.46
CA PRO A 521 5.23 -18.89 49.23
C PRO A 521 5.59 -19.39 50.64
N PHE A 522 4.63 -19.30 51.57
CA PHE A 522 4.75 -19.68 52.99
C PHE A 522 3.53 -20.50 53.48
N THR A 523 3.71 -21.54 54.32
CA THR A 523 2.65 -22.53 54.64
C THR A 523 2.39 -22.73 56.15
N VAL A 524 1.12 -22.92 56.52
CA VAL A 524 0.63 -23.09 57.91
C VAL A 524 -0.40 -24.24 58.03
N ASN A 525 -0.41 -25.00 59.13
CA ASN A 525 -1.29 -26.17 59.34
C ASN A 525 -2.16 -26.06 60.63
N ASN A 526 -3.33 -26.69 60.65
CA ASN A 526 -4.21 -26.82 61.84
C ASN A 526 -4.31 -28.28 62.30
N ILE A 527 -4.47 -28.54 63.60
CA ILE A 527 -4.65 -29.90 64.16
C ILE A 527 -5.72 -29.89 65.27
N ASP A 528 -6.96 -30.24 64.95
CA ASP A 528 -8.10 -30.34 65.88
C ASP A 528 -9.04 -31.51 65.44
N PRO A 529 -9.43 -32.44 66.33
CA PRO A 529 -10.37 -33.52 66.00
C PRO A 529 -11.86 -33.13 66.06
N GLY A 530 -12.22 -32.00 66.69
CA GLY A 530 -13.60 -31.50 66.76
C GLY A 530 -14.60 -32.36 67.58
N PRO A 531 -15.91 -32.05 67.48
CA PRO A 531 -16.99 -32.75 68.20
C PRO A 531 -17.48 -34.03 67.50
N PRO A 532 -18.13 -34.97 68.22
CA PRO A 532 -18.62 -36.22 67.65
C PRO A 532 -19.72 -35.96 66.60
N VAL A 533 -19.54 -36.52 65.41
CA VAL A 533 -20.48 -36.36 64.29
C VAL A 533 -21.49 -37.50 64.28
N ILE A 534 -22.77 -37.14 64.42
CA ILE A 534 -23.88 -38.05 64.11
C ILE A 534 -23.92 -38.26 62.60
N ALA A 535 -23.90 -39.52 62.16
CA ALA A 535 -23.91 -39.92 60.76
C ALA A 535 -25.15 -40.78 60.46
N GLY A 536 -25.83 -40.51 59.35
CA GLY A 536 -27.05 -41.21 58.94
C GLY A 536 -27.84 -40.36 57.95
N PRO A 537 -28.98 -40.85 57.43
CA PRO A 537 -29.86 -40.03 56.61
C PRO A 537 -30.53 -38.95 57.47
N THR A 538 -30.41 -37.69 57.07
CA THR A 538 -31.13 -36.55 57.66
C THR A 538 -32.59 -36.46 57.20
N GLN A 539 -32.98 -37.24 56.19
CA GLN A 539 -34.27 -37.10 55.52
C GLN A 539 -34.81 -38.45 55.03
N TYR A 540 -36.14 -38.56 54.95
CA TYR A 540 -36.85 -39.68 54.34
C TYR A 540 -38.09 -39.18 53.57
N CYS A 541 -38.61 -40.01 52.66
CA CYS A 541 -39.83 -39.71 51.89
C CYS A 541 -41.08 -40.09 52.69
N GLU A 542 -42.17 -39.34 52.50
CA GLU A 542 -43.49 -39.53 53.12
C GLU A 542 -43.81 -41.00 53.54
N GLY A 543 -43.84 -41.26 54.86
CA GLY A 543 -44.13 -42.57 55.45
C GLY A 543 -42.94 -43.48 55.82
N GLY A 544 -41.69 -43.00 55.74
CA GLY A 544 -40.47 -43.77 56.06
C GLY A 544 -39.87 -43.60 57.47
N ASP A 545 -38.68 -44.21 57.68
CA ASP A 545 -37.80 -44.01 58.84
C ASP A 545 -36.30 -44.06 58.45
N VAL A 546 -35.39 -43.76 59.38
CA VAL A 546 -33.93 -43.70 59.15
C VAL A 546 -33.13 -44.29 60.32
N THR A 547 -31.84 -44.61 60.11
CA THR A 547 -30.91 -45.04 61.17
C THR A 547 -29.72 -44.10 61.29
N LEU A 548 -29.40 -43.71 62.53
CA LEU A 548 -28.32 -42.79 62.89
C LEU A 548 -27.23 -43.53 63.67
N SER A 549 -25.98 -43.12 63.50
CA SER A 549 -24.80 -43.68 64.15
C SER A 549 -23.77 -42.60 64.50
N ILE A 550 -22.64 -42.99 65.09
CA ILE A 550 -21.49 -42.13 65.33
C ILE A 550 -20.20 -42.80 64.86
N ASN A 551 -19.39 -42.06 64.11
CA ASN A 551 -18.07 -42.50 63.69
C ASN A 551 -17.09 -42.39 64.88
N ALA A 552 -16.47 -43.50 65.25
CA ALA A 552 -15.79 -43.64 66.54
C ALA A 552 -14.27 -43.37 66.47
N THR A 553 -13.72 -43.06 67.66
CA THR A 553 -12.33 -42.63 67.96
C THR A 553 -12.02 -41.16 67.62
N PRO A 554 -11.28 -40.43 68.47
CA PRO A 554 -10.62 -40.88 69.71
C PRO A 554 -11.46 -40.73 71.00
N TYR A 555 -12.78 -40.47 70.91
CA TYR A 555 -13.64 -40.25 72.08
C TYR A 555 -13.83 -41.49 72.98
N GLY A 556 -13.94 -41.26 74.28
CA GLY A 556 -13.96 -42.34 75.30
C GLY A 556 -15.34 -42.84 75.77
N SER A 557 -16.44 -42.12 75.50
CA SER A 557 -17.80 -42.51 75.91
C SER A 557 -18.87 -41.76 75.12
N TYR A 558 -20.13 -42.23 75.15
CA TYR A 558 -21.24 -41.69 74.36
C TYR A 558 -22.58 -41.70 75.13
N GLN A 559 -23.41 -40.66 74.98
CA GLN A 559 -24.80 -40.59 75.46
C GLN A 559 -25.69 -39.83 74.46
N TRP A 560 -26.79 -40.44 73.98
CA TRP A 560 -27.75 -39.81 73.06
C TRP A 560 -28.93 -39.16 73.79
N SER A 561 -29.57 -38.16 73.18
CA SER A 561 -30.79 -37.48 73.68
C SER A 561 -31.99 -38.40 73.89
N THR A 562 -32.00 -39.59 73.27
CA THR A 562 -32.99 -40.65 73.48
C THR A 562 -32.76 -41.47 74.75
N GLY A 563 -31.71 -41.17 75.53
CA GLY A 563 -31.27 -41.96 76.70
C GLY A 563 -30.48 -43.23 76.35
N VAL A 564 -30.10 -43.39 75.08
CA VAL A 564 -29.37 -44.56 74.57
C VAL A 564 -27.85 -44.33 74.63
N SER A 565 -27.07 -45.38 74.89
CA SER A 565 -25.60 -45.32 75.04
C SER A 565 -24.83 -46.13 73.98
N THR A 566 -25.50 -46.69 72.98
CA THR A 566 -24.89 -47.44 71.86
C THR A 566 -24.37 -46.49 70.77
N PRO A 567 -23.46 -46.92 69.89
CA PRO A 567 -22.97 -46.10 68.77
C PRO A 567 -24.00 -45.89 67.63
N SER A 568 -25.27 -46.25 67.82
CA SER A 568 -26.36 -46.03 66.86
C SER A 568 -27.76 -46.12 67.48
N ILE A 569 -28.74 -45.52 66.79
CA ILE A 569 -30.19 -45.47 67.09
C ILE A 569 -31.03 -45.47 65.78
N THR A 570 -32.31 -45.83 65.84
CA THR A 570 -33.30 -45.62 64.76
C THR A 570 -34.11 -44.35 65.04
N ALA A 571 -34.52 -43.63 63.98
CA ALA A 571 -35.10 -42.29 64.07
C ALA A 571 -36.21 -42.04 63.03
N THR A 572 -37.12 -41.13 63.37
CA THR A 572 -38.16 -40.54 62.50
C THR A 572 -38.08 -39.01 62.63
N ALA A 573 -38.97 -38.24 62.02
CA ALA A 573 -38.88 -36.77 62.03
C ALA A 573 -38.78 -36.19 63.46
N GLY A 574 -37.67 -35.50 63.76
CA GLY A 574 -37.29 -35.10 65.11
C GLY A 574 -35.79 -34.80 65.25
N THR A 575 -35.36 -34.34 66.42
CA THR A 575 -33.98 -33.83 66.65
C THR A 575 -33.24 -34.64 67.71
N TYR A 576 -31.99 -35.00 67.40
CA TYR A 576 -31.14 -35.92 68.16
C TYR A 576 -29.77 -35.29 68.44
N THR A 577 -29.22 -35.49 69.64
CA THR A 577 -27.85 -35.08 70.01
C THR A 577 -27.10 -36.21 70.68
N VAL A 578 -25.77 -36.18 70.65
CA VAL A 578 -24.91 -37.13 71.39
C VAL A 578 -23.71 -36.42 72.01
N THR A 579 -23.38 -36.72 73.25
CA THR A 579 -22.22 -36.14 73.97
C THR A 579 -21.09 -37.16 74.10
N ALA A 580 -19.85 -36.73 73.85
CA ALA A 580 -18.62 -37.51 73.93
C ALA A 580 -17.43 -36.65 74.39
N SER A 581 -16.31 -37.26 74.79
CA SER A 581 -15.20 -36.55 75.45
C SER A 581 -13.82 -37.01 74.95
N PHE A 582 -12.89 -36.07 74.74
CA PHE A 582 -11.48 -36.37 74.38
C PHE A 582 -10.50 -35.31 74.94
N LEU A 583 -9.41 -35.79 75.54
CA LEU A 583 -8.26 -35.00 76.04
C LEU A 583 -8.62 -33.69 76.78
N ASN A 584 -9.49 -33.80 77.79
CA ASN A 584 -10.01 -32.70 78.63
C ASN A 584 -11.00 -31.73 77.93
N CYS A 585 -11.36 -31.97 76.68
CA CYS A 585 -12.45 -31.28 76.00
C CYS A 585 -13.69 -32.18 75.96
N ASP A 586 -14.82 -31.67 76.48
CA ASP A 586 -16.13 -32.28 76.35
C ASP A 586 -16.84 -31.72 75.13
N TYR A 587 -17.38 -32.60 74.30
CA TYR A 587 -17.98 -32.27 73.01
C TYR A 587 -19.40 -32.84 72.92
N THR A 588 -20.39 -31.96 72.85
CA THR A 588 -21.74 -32.35 72.41
C THR A 588 -21.85 -32.13 70.92
N SER A 589 -22.43 -33.10 70.20
CA SER A 589 -22.71 -32.98 68.77
C SER A 589 -23.61 -31.78 68.49
N ALA A 590 -23.59 -31.29 67.25
CA ALA A 590 -24.70 -30.49 66.76
C ALA A 590 -26.03 -31.28 66.86
N PRO A 591 -27.19 -30.60 67.01
CA PRO A 591 -28.50 -31.22 66.92
C PRO A 591 -28.75 -31.75 65.50
N PHE A 592 -28.68 -33.07 65.34
CA PHE A 592 -28.97 -33.78 64.12
C PHE A 592 -30.49 -33.92 63.97
N THR A 593 -31.08 -33.24 62.99
CA THR A 593 -32.53 -33.27 62.77
C THR A 593 -32.85 -34.16 61.58
N VAL A 594 -33.78 -35.09 61.78
CA VAL A 594 -34.40 -35.92 60.75
C VAL A 594 -35.69 -35.23 60.29
N GLN A 595 -35.96 -35.21 58.98
CA GLN A 595 -37.16 -34.60 58.39
C GLN A 595 -37.85 -35.50 57.35
N GLU A 596 -39.15 -35.30 57.17
CA GLU A 596 -39.96 -35.95 56.13
C GLU A 596 -40.08 -35.02 54.91
N ILE A 597 -39.88 -35.54 53.70
CA ILE A 597 -39.92 -34.79 52.44
C ILE A 597 -41.24 -35.03 51.69
N VAL A 598 -41.84 -33.93 51.23
CA VAL A 598 -42.91 -33.90 50.22
C VAL A 598 -42.37 -33.15 49.00
N LEU A 599 -42.51 -33.71 47.80
CA LEU A 599 -41.95 -33.12 46.56
C LEU A 599 -42.90 -32.13 45.87
N PRO A 600 -42.40 -30.99 45.35
CA PRO A 600 -43.17 -30.10 44.50
C PRO A 600 -43.32 -30.66 43.06
N PRO A 601 -44.25 -30.13 42.23
CA PRO A 601 -44.37 -30.49 40.82
C PRO A 601 -43.22 -29.93 39.97
N ILE A 602 -42.88 -30.61 38.88
CA ILE A 602 -41.79 -30.24 37.97
C ILE A 602 -42.25 -30.09 36.51
N SER A 603 -41.70 -29.09 35.82
CA SER A 603 -41.95 -28.79 34.41
C SER A 603 -40.68 -28.33 33.70
N ILE A 604 -40.71 -28.28 32.35
CA ILE A 604 -39.58 -27.84 31.51
C ILE A 604 -39.99 -26.57 30.75
N THR A 605 -39.03 -25.66 30.59
CA THR A 605 -39.12 -24.39 29.87
C THR A 605 -37.85 -24.16 29.04
N GLY A 606 -37.83 -23.18 28.14
CA GLY A 606 -36.66 -22.84 27.32
C GLY A 606 -36.94 -22.92 25.82
N ASP A 607 -35.89 -23.10 25.02
CA ASP A 607 -35.95 -22.96 23.56
C ASP A 607 -36.62 -24.17 22.90
N ALA A 608 -37.75 -23.95 22.22
CA ALA A 608 -38.43 -24.98 21.42
C ALA A 608 -37.86 -25.12 19.99
N LEU A 609 -37.09 -24.13 19.54
CA LEU A 609 -36.47 -24.04 18.22
C LEU A 609 -35.03 -23.53 18.34
N TYR A 610 -34.13 -24.05 17.51
CA TYR A 610 -32.76 -23.57 17.37
C TYR A 610 -32.27 -23.68 15.92
N CYS A 611 -31.26 -22.91 15.54
CA CYS A 611 -30.75 -22.84 14.17
C CYS A 611 -29.84 -24.03 13.80
N GLU A 612 -29.64 -24.27 12.51
CA GLU A 612 -28.90 -25.43 12.01
C GLU A 612 -27.43 -25.41 12.48
N ASN A 613 -26.98 -26.55 13.04
CA ASN A 613 -25.71 -26.75 13.78
C ASN A 613 -25.60 -26.02 15.14
N GLY A 614 -26.64 -25.33 15.60
CA GLY A 614 -26.73 -24.78 16.96
C GLY A 614 -27.14 -25.81 18.01
N ILE A 615 -27.53 -25.31 19.18
CA ILE A 615 -28.13 -26.05 20.30
C ILE A 615 -29.21 -25.18 20.95
N ALA A 616 -30.28 -25.81 21.44
CA ALA A 616 -31.32 -25.19 22.26
C ALA A 616 -30.98 -25.31 23.74
N THR A 617 -31.31 -24.31 24.56
CA THR A 617 -31.17 -24.38 26.03
C THR A 617 -32.53 -24.61 26.67
N ILE A 618 -32.66 -25.71 27.43
CA ILE A 618 -33.89 -26.04 28.17
C ILE A 618 -33.61 -26.20 29.67
N ALA A 619 -34.54 -25.72 30.49
CA ALA A 619 -34.42 -25.63 31.95
C ALA A 619 -35.64 -26.21 32.66
N ALA A 620 -35.37 -27.01 33.69
CA ALA A 620 -36.36 -27.53 34.63
C ALA A 620 -36.79 -26.47 35.66
N THR A 621 -37.95 -26.66 36.26
CA THR A 621 -38.41 -25.89 37.44
C THR A 621 -37.40 -26.02 38.59
N SER A 622 -36.95 -24.91 39.17
CA SER A 622 -36.04 -24.90 40.32
C SER A 622 -36.72 -25.39 41.60
N GLY A 623 -35.91 -25.83 42.57
CA GLY A 623 -36.35 -26.32 43.88
C GLY A 623 -35.88 -27.74 44.23
N PHE A 624 -35.24 -28.43 43.28
CA PHE A 624 -34.67 -29.77 43.46
C PHE A 624 -33.14 -29.72 43.57
N GLU A 625 -32.57 -30.71 44.27
CA GLU A 625 -31.14 -30.86 44.54
C GLU A 625 -30.40 -31.50 43.36
N THR A 626 -31.02 -32.50 42.70
CA THR A 626 -30.48 -33.11 41.48
C THR A 626 -31.52 -33.13 40.37
N TYR A 627 -31.02 -33.15 39.13
CA TYR A 627 -31.81 -33.25 37.90
C TYR A 627 -31.08 -34.20 36.97
N SER A 628 -31.76 -35.20 36.44
CA SER A 628 -31.24 -36.18 35.49
C SER A 628 -32.22 -36.37 34.34
N TRP A 629 -31.73 -36.19 33.12
CA TRP A 629 -32.53 -36.09 31.91
C TRP A 629 -32.49 -37.40 31.11
N ASN A 630 -33.51 -37.64 30.27
CA ASN A 630 -33.64 -38.86 29.47
C ASN A 630 -32.54 -39.08 28.41
N ASN A 631 -31.67 -38.10 28.18
CA ASN A 631 -30.45 -38.21 27.37
C ASN A 631 -29.18 -38.51 28.20
N ASN A 632 -29.31 -38.76 29.52
CA ASN A 632 -28.24 -38.90 30.51
C ASN A 632 -27.46 -37.61 30.83
N ALA A 633 -28.01 -36.43 30.49
CA ALA A 633 -27.47 -35.15 30.98
C ALA A 633 -27.90 -34.87 32.43
N PHE A 634 -27.17 -34.00 33.13
CA PHE A 634 -27.38 -33.65 34.53
C PHE A 634 -27.40 -32.13 34.73
N GLY A 635 -28.14 -31.68 35.75
CA GLY A 635 -28.27 -30.26 36.10
C GLY A 635 -29.61 -29.64 35.69
N GLN A 636 -30.00 -28.54 36.34
CA GLN A 636 -31.31 -27.90 36.14
C GLN A 636 -31.53 -27.45 34.68
N THR A 637 -30.46 -27.00 34.03
CA THR A 637 -30.46 -26.50 32.66
C THR A 637 -29.51 -27.34 31.82
N ILE A 638 -29.95 -27.75 30.63
CA ILE A 638 -29.13 -28.51 29.68
C ILE A 638 -29.24 -27.92 28.28
N ASN A 639 -28.18 -28.11 27.49
CA ASN A 639 -28.18 -27.79 26.07
C ASN A 639 -28.48 -29.07 25.26
N VAL A 640 -29.32 -28.95 24.24
CA VAL A 640 -29.91 -30.07 23.50
C VAL A 640 -30.00 -29.79 22.01
N THR A 641 -30.17 -30.86 21.23
CA THR A 641 -30.49 -30.81 19.79
C THR A 641 -31.96 -31.20 19.57
N ALA A 642 -32.39 -31.36 18.32
CA ALA A 642 -33.78 -31.71 18.01
C ALA A 642 -34.15 -33.08 18.60
N GLY A 643 -35.23 -33.13 19.37
CA GLY A 643 -35.63 -34.31 20.14
C GLY A 643 -36.72 -34.07 21.17
N SER A 644 -37.04 -35.11 21.93
CA SER A 644 -38.07 -35.11 22.98
C SER A 644 -37.43 -35.39 24.34
N TYR A 645 -37.59 -34.44 25.27
CA TYR A 645 -36.87 -34.42 26.55
C TYR A 645 -37.82 -34.51 27.74
N PHE A 646 -37.41 -35.25 28.77
CA PHE A 646 -38.04 -35.23 30.08
C PHE A 646 -36.96 -35.33 31.17
N VAL A 647 -37.25 -34.77 32.34
CA VAL A 647 -36.34 -34.70 33.49
C VAL A 647 -36.92 -35.45 34.68
N SER A 648 -36.06 -36.18 35.38
CA SER A 648 -36.29 -36.64 36.75
C SER A 648 -35.51 -35.75 37.72
N ALA A 649 -36.06 -35.46 38.90
CA ALA A 649 -35.42 -34.57 39.86
C ALA A 649 -35.65 -35.04 41.29
N THR A 650 -34.72 -34.71 42.21
CA THR A 650 -34.73 -35.21 43.59
C THR A 650 -34.65 -34.12 44.65
N ILE A 651 -35.22 -34.40 45.82
CA ILE A 651 -34.88 -33.73 47.09
C ILE A 651 -34.64 -34.85 48.10
N GLY A 652 -33.46 -34.87 48.72
CA GLY A 652 -32.99 -36.00 49.52
C GLY A 652 -33.15 -37.34 48.78
N PRO A 653 -33.69 -38.39 49.43
CA PRO A 653 -33.89 -39.70 48.80
C PRO A 653 -35.08 -39.80 47.83
N CYS A 654 -35.81 -38.71 47.55
CA CYS A 654 -37.12 -38.75 46.90
C CYS A 654 -37.06 -38.22 45.45
N THR A 655 -37.70 -38.91 44.50
CA THR A 655 -37.64 -38.59 43.05
C THR A 655 -39.01 -38.28 42.44
N THR A 656 -39.07 -37.27 41.56
CA THR A 656 -40.23 -36.94 40.71
C THR A 656 -39.84 -36.83 39.23
N PHE A 657 -40.81 -36.73 38.32
CA PHE A 657 -40.63 -36.74 36.85
C PHE A 657 -41.49 -35.67 36.15
N SER A 658 -40.98 -35.08 35.06
CA SER A 658 -41.71 -34.10 34.23
C SER A 658 -42.52 -34.75 33.09
N ASN A 659 -43.43 -33.95 32.52
CA ASN A 659 -43.94 -34.19 31.17
C ASN A 659 -42.83 -33.99 30.11
N THR A 660 -43.09 -34.43 28.88
CA THR A 660 -42.18 -34.28 27.73
C THR A 660 -42.21 -32.88 27.13
N PHE A 661 -41.04 -32.33 26.84
CA PHE A 661 -40.80 -31.10 26.07
C PHE A 661 -40.16 -31.45 24.72
N ASN A 662 -40.52 -30.75 23.64
CA ASN A 662 -40.02 -31.04 22.29
C ASN A 662 -39.20 -29.87 21.75
N VAL A 663 -38.07 -30.19 21.13
CA VAL A 663 -37.16 -29.25 20.48
C VAL A 663 -37.03 -29.61 19.00
N ALA A 664 -37.06 -28.63 18.12
CA ALA A 664 -36.85 -28.80 16.68
C ALA A 664 -35.76 -27.87 16.15
N VAL A 665 -35.22 -28.20 14.96
CA VAL A 665 -34.20 -27.40 14.26
C VAL A 665 -34.85 -26.56 13.15
N SER A 666 -34.42 -25.31 13.00
CA SER A 666 -34.72 -24.45 11.86
C SER A 666 -33.55 -24.45 10.88
N PRO A 667 -33.76 -24.63 9.56
CA PRO A 667 -32.69 -24.52 8.57
C PRO A 667 -32.16 -23.08 8.52
N ASN A 668 -30.88 -22.91 8.17
CA ASN A 668 -30.30 -21.58 8.02
C ASN A 668 -30.70 -20.94 6.67
N PRO A 669 -30.82 -19.60 6.58
CA PRO A 669 -31.10 -18.91 5.33
C PRO A 669 -29.96 -19.08 4.32
N VAL A 670 -30.27 -19.04 3.02
CA VAL A 670 -29.28 -19.11 1.93
C VAL A 670 -29.40 -17.86 1.07
N PRO A 671 -28.69 -16.75 1.41
CA PRO A 671 -28.74 -15.53 0.61
C PRO A 671 -28.03 -15.69 -0.73
N VAL A 672 -28.64 -15.17 -1.78
CA VAL A 672 -28.06 -15.08 -3.13
C VAL A 672 -27.80 -13.61 -3.45
N ILE A 673 -26.56 -13.29 -3.83
CA ILE A 673 -26.16 -11.95 -4.26
C ILE A 673 -26.54 -11.74 -5.73
N THR A 674 -26.98 -10.53 -6.08
CA THR A 674 -27.24 -10.10 -7.46
C THR A 674 -26.86 -8.63 -7.67
N GLY A 675 -26.40 -8.30 -8.88
CA GLY A 675 -25.87 -6.99 -9.28
C GLY A 675 -24.98 -7.14 -10.53
N PRO A 676 -24.17 -6.13 -10.87
CA PRO A 676 -23.16 -6.25 -11.93
C PRO A 676 -22.04 -7.23 -11.54
N THR A 677 -21.57 -8.04 -12.48
CA THR A 677 -20.42 -8.95 -12.30
C THR A 677 -19.07 -8.31 -12.65
N PHE A 678 -19.08 -7.03 -13.03
CA PHE A 678 -17.91 -6.27 -13.46
C PHE A 678 -18.08 -4.78 -13.14
N SER A 679 -16.98 -4.03 -13.19
CA SER A 679 -16.93 -2.57 -13.10
C SER A 679 -16.04 -2.01 -14.20
N CYS A 680 -16.44 -0.89 -14.80
CA CYS A 680 -15.64 -0.09 -15.73
C CYS A 680 -14.68 0.79 -14.93
N GLY A 681 -13.45 1.05 -15.38
CA GLY A 681 -12.43 1.86 -14.68
C GLY A 681 -12.01 1.45 -13.25
N GLY A 682 -12.68 0.48 -12.62
CA GLY A 682 -12.65 0.25 -11.18
C GLY A 682 -13.71 1.01 -10.37
N ASP A 683 -14.68 1.64 -11.04
CA ASP A 683 -15.84 2.32 -10.42
C ASP A 683 -16.64 1.39 -9.50
N GLN A 684 -17.36 1.98 -8.54
CA GLN A 684 -18.21 1.19 -7.65
C GLN A 684 -19.54 0.80 -8.29
N VAL A 685 -19.92 -0.45 -8.08
CA VAL A 685 -21.19 -1.05 -8.50
C VAL A 685 -21.99 -1.52 -7.29
N ASP A 686 -23.32 -1.45 -7.38
CA ASP A 686 -24.21 -1.88 -6.31
C ASP A 686 -24.53 -3.39 -6.39
N LEU A 687 -24.27 -4.10 -5.30
CA LEU A 687 -24.71 -5.47 -5.07
C LEU A 687 -25.89 -5.50 -4.08
N THR A 688 -26.78 -6.47 -4.25
CA THR A 688 -28.02 -6.66 -3.46
C THR A 688 -28.28 -8.14 -3.18
N THR A 689 -29.23 -8.48 -2.31
CA THR A 689 -29.76 -9.86 -2.21
C THR A 689 -31.07 -10.03 -2.98
N THR A 690 -31.32 -11.24 -3.50
CA THR A 690 -32.55 -11.54 -4.25
C THR A 690 -33.84 -11.46 -3.42
N GLU A 691 -33.73 -11.59 -2.10
CA GLU A 691 -34.85 -11.59 -1.14
C GLU A 691 -34.48 -10.75 0.10
N PRO A 692 -35.47 -10.21 0.86
CA PRO A 692 -35.23 -9.41 2.05
C PRO A 692 -34.97 -10.27 3.31
N PHE A 693 -34.01 -9.83 4.14
CA PHE A 693 -33.66 -10.44 5.42
C PHE A 693 -33.75 -9.44 6.58
N ALA A 694 -33.69 -9.91 7.83
CA ALA A 694 -33.86 -9.06 9.01
C ALA A 694 -32.61 -8.24 9.35
N ASN A 695 -31.41 -8.80 9.11
CA ASN A 695 -30.12 -8.11 9.23
C ASN A 695 -29.17 -8.56 8.12
N TYR A 696 -28.16 -7.72 7.84
CA TYR A 696 -27.14 -7.92 6.82
C TYR A 696 -25.76 -7.57 7.38
N ALA A 697 -24.74 -8.32 6.96
CA ALA A 697 -23.32 -8.01 7.17
C ALA A 697 -22.54 -8.46 5.92
N TRP A 698 -22.07 -7.50 5.13
CA TRP A 698 -21.27 -7.74 3.91
C TRP A 698 -19.79 -7.83 4.24
N SER A 699 -19.02 -8.54 3.40
CA SER A 699 -17.56 -8.68 3.57
C SER A 699 -16.77 -7.37 3.42
N ASN A 700 -17.39 -6.28 2.93
CA ASN A 700 -16.81 -4.93 2.95
C ASN A 700 -17.18 -4.12 4.22
N GLY A 701 -17.85 -4.71 5.20
CA GLY A 701 -18.27 -4.05 6.44
C GLY A 701 -19.60 -3.29 6.38
N SER A 702 -20.30 -3.31 5.24
CA SER A 702 -21.62 -2.68 5.10
C SER A 702 -22.74 -3.56 5.69
N ASN A 703 -23.80 -2.92 6.20
CA ASN A 703 -24.92 -3.60 6.89
C ASN A 703 -26.29 -3.34 6.24
N GLY A 704 -26.33 -2.88 4.98
CA GLY A 704 -27.56 -2.64 4.22
C GLY A 704 -28.04 -3.86 3.42
N ALA A 705 -29.27 -3.81 2.91
CA ALA A 705 -29.76 -4.79 1.92
C ALA A 705 -29.08 -4.64 0.54
N SER A 706 -28.43 -3.51 0.32
CA SER A 706 -27.50 -3.23 -0.77
C SER A 706 -26.13 -2.81 -0.22
N THR A 707 -25.09 -2.90 -1.06
CA THR A 707 -23.74 -2.41 -0.78
C THR A 707 -23.07 -1.95 -2.07
N SER A 708 -22.33 -0.84 -2.03
CA SER A 708 -21.53 -0.36 -3.16
C SER A 708 -20.10 -0.91 -3.03
N VAL A 709 -19.56 -1.46 -4.12
CA VAL A 709 -18.28 -2.17 -4.13
C VAL A 709 -17.49 -1.93 -5.42
N GLY A 710 -16.16 -1.86 -5.30
CA GLY A 710 -15.27 -1.98 -6.47
C GLY A 710 -15.05 -3.45 -6.85
N THR A 711 -13.88 -3.75 -7.41
CA THR A 711 -13.54 -5.14 -7.78
C THR A 711 -13.08 -5.99 -6.61
N GLY A 712 -13.48 -7.25 -6.61
CA GLY A 712 -13.19 -8.20 -5.54
C GLY A 712 -14.13 -9.40 -5.54
N SER A 713 -14.14 -10.12 -4.43
CA SER A 713 -15.05 -11.24 -4.19
C SER A 713 -15.82 -11.00 -2.91
N TYR A 714 -17.13 -10.86 -3.02
CA TYR A 714 -18.00 -10.39 -1.94
C TYR A 714 -18.89 -11.51 -1.41
N THR A 715 -19.07 -11.53 -0.09
CA THR A 715 -20.06 -12.39 0.57
C THR A 715 -20.95 -11.54 1.45
N VAL A 716 -22.17 -12.01 1.70
CA VAL A 716 -23.08 -11.43 2.68
C VAL A 716 -23.55 -12.50 3.64
N THR A 717 -23.40 -12.23 4.93
CA THR A 717 -24.08 -12.96 6.00
C THR A 717 -25.38 -12.23 6.31
N VAL A 718 -26.48 -12.98 6.35
CA VAL A 718 -27.81 -12.45 6.67
C VAL A 718 -28.38 -13.18 7.87
N THR A 719 -29.22 -12.48 8.64
CA THR A 719 -30.01 -13.07 9.72
C THR A 719 -31.49 -13.07 9.32
N ASP A 720 -32.18 -14.19 9.53
CA ASP A 720 -33.63 -14.28 9.34
C ASP A 720 -34.43 -13.72 10.54
N VAL A 721 -35.76 -13.80 10.46
CA VAL A 721 -36.68 -13.32 11.51
C VAL A 721 -36.73 -14.23 12.76
N LEU A 722 -36.04 -15.38 12.75
CA LEU A 722 -35.91 -16.30 13.88
C LEU A 722 -34.53 -16.21 14.55
N GLY A 723 -33.60 -15.41 13.99
CA GLY A 723 -32.23 -15.25 14.48
C GLY A 723 -31.22 -16.19 13.84
N CYS A 724 -31.61 -16.95 12.81
CA CYS A 724 -30.71 -17.89 12.14
C CYS A 724 -29.87 -17.19 11.08
N ASN A 725 -28.58 -17.48 11.08
CA ASN A 725 -27.58 -16.83 10.23
C ASN A 725 -27.17 -17.73 9.06
N GLY A 726 -26.96 -17.13 7.90
CA GLY A 726 -26.46 -17.84 6.72
C GLY A 726 -25.66 -16.91 5.82
N THR A 727 -24.62 -17.44 5.19
CA THR A 727 -23.67 -16.69 4.35
C THR A 727 -23.78 -17.13 2.90
N SER A 728 -23.72 -16.17 1.98
CA SER A 728 -23.79 -16.42 0.55
C SER A 728 -22.57 -17.20 0.03
N ALA A 729 -22.70 -17.78 -1.16
CA ALA A 729 -21.53 -18.08 -1.97
C ALA A 729 -20.77 -16.77 -2.32
N PRO A 730 -19.45 -16.80 -2.58
CA PRO A 730 -18.71 -15.63 -3.02
C PRO A 730 -19.17 -15.14 -4.40
N TYR A 731 -19.38 -13.84 -4.53
CA TYR A 731 -19.82 -13.16 -5.74
C TYR A 731 -18.69 -12.26 -6.27
N GLY A 732 -18.19 -12.56 -7.47
CA GLY A 732 -17.07 -11.84 -8.07
C GLY A 732 -17.50 -10.61 -8.86
N VAL A 733 -16.83 -9.48 -8.61
CA VAL A 733 -16.85 -8.28 -9.45
C VAL A 733 -15.45 -8.10 -10.03
N VAL A 734 -15.30 -8.17 -11.35
CA VAL A 734 -14.00 -8.03 -12.05
C VAL A 734 -13.85 -6.65 -12.71
N VAL A 735 -12.61 -6.27 -13.05
CA VAL A 735 -12.39 -5.11 -13.91
C VAL A 735 -12.86 -5.49 -15.32
N ALA A 736 -13.73 -4.67 -15.91
CA ALA A 736 -13.90 -4.58 -17.35
C ALA A 736 -13.04 -3.41 -17.82
N ASN A 737 -12.16 -3.65 -18.80
CA ASN A 737 -11.34 -2.57 -19.35
C ASN A 737 -12.22 -1.60 -20.13
N ASP A 738 -11.98 -0.31 -19.92
CA ASP A 738 -12.62 0.74 -20.69
C ASP A 738 -12.14 0.70 -22.15
N PRO A 739 -12.98 1.13 -23.11
CA PRO A 739 -12.51 1.34 -24.46
C PRO A 739 -11.58 2.57 -24.49
N PHE A 740 -10.66 2.59 -25.44
CA PHE A 740 -9.96 3.81 -25.85
C PHE A 740 -10.58 4.28 -27.16
N ALA A 741 -11.29 5.41 -27.12
CA ALA A 741 -11.98 5.99 -28.26
C ALA A 741 -10.98 6.63 -29.24
N ALA A 742 -11.04 6.24 -30.51
CA ALA A 742 -10.20 6.80 -31.56
C ALA A 742 -10.88 6.71 -32.93
N PHE A 743 -10.58 7.64 -33.83
CA PHE A 743 -11.00 7.53 -35.23
C PHE A 743 -10.00 8.16 -36.20
N ASN A 744 -10.07 7.70 -37.44
CA ASN A 744 -9.39 8.29 -38.58
C ASN A 744 -10.40 8.97 -39.51
N THR A 745 -9.93 9.93 -40.31
CA THR A 745 -10.75 10.61 -41.33
C THR A 745 -10.11 10.46 -42.70
N THR A 746 -10.94 10.14 -43.71
CA THR A 746 -10.51 10.13 -45.11
C THR A 746 -11.50 10.92 -45.98
N PRO A 747 -11.05 11.96 -46.71
CA PRO A 747 -9.72 12.58 -46.66
C PRO A 747 -9.41 13.28 -45.30
N LEU A 748 -8.15 13.61 -45.07
CA LEU A 748 -7.70 14.33 -43.86
C LEU A 748 -8.04 15.82 -43.93
N SER A 749 -8.32 16.42 -42.77
CA SER A 749 -8.49 17.88 -42.59
C SER A 749 -7.22 18.65 -43.00
N PRO A 750 -7.31 19.86 -43.60
CA PRO A 750 -8.52 20.59 -43.98
C PRO A 750 -9.01 20.25 -45.40
N GLN A 751 -10.30 20.45 -45.68
CA GLN A 751 -10.94 20.12 -46.97
C GLN A 751 -11.89 21.22 -47.47
N PRO A 752 -12.17 21.32 -48.79
CA PRO A 752 -13.11 22.31 -49.31
C PRO A 752 -14.58 21.95 -48.97
N ILE A 753 -15.45 22.97 -48.98
CA ILE A 753 -16.91 22.81 -48.84
C ILE A 753 -17.48 21.71 -49.77
N GLY A 754 -18.45 20.94 -49.28
CA GLY A 754 -19.10 19.88 -50.06
C GLY A 754 -18.29 18.58 -50.16
N THR A 755 -17.13 18.50 -49.54
CA THR A 755 -16.40 17.23 -49.37
C THR A 755 -17.18 16.30 -48.44
N THR A 756 -17.41 15.06 -48.88
CA THR A 756 -17.80 13.95 -48.00
C THR A 756 -16.55 13.40 -47.33
N VAL A 757 -16.62 13.21 -46.01
CA VAL A 757 -15.54 12.68 -45.18
C VAL A 757 -16.02 11.35 -44.59
N ASP A 758 -15.27 10.29 -44.84
CA ASP A 758 -15.48 8.99 -44.19
C ASP A 758 -14.81 9.03 -42.81
N PHE A 759 -15.60 8.78 -41.75
CA PHE A 759 -15.12 8.66 -40.39
C PHE A 759 -14.97 7.17 -40.05
N THR A 760 -13.72 6.70 -39.96
CA THR A 760 -13.41 5.30 -39.70
C THR A 760 -13.06 5.12 -38.22
N ASP A 761 -13.83 4.31 -37.51
CA ASP A 761 -13.52 3.94 -36.13
C ASP A 761 -12.18 3.22 -36.03
N ALA A 762 -11.36 3.66 -35.08
CA ALA A 762 -10.06 3.11 -34.74
C ALA A 762 -9.96 2.78 -33.24
N SER A 763 -11.09 2.84 -32.52
CA SER A 763 -11.18 2.61 -31.09
C SER A 763 -10.76 1.18 -30.74
N THR A 764 -10.14 1.02 -29.57
CA THR A 764 -9.64 -0.28 -29.10
C THR A 764 -10.22 -0.62 -27.73
N VAL A 765 -10.32 -1.90 -27.39
CA VAL A 765 -10.65 -2.35 -26.04
C VAL A 765 -9.98 -3.70 -25.77
N GLN A 766 -9.38 -3.86 -24.60
CA GLN A 766 -8.69 -5.10 -24.24
C GLN A 766 -9.67 -6.08 -23.56
N GLY A 767 -9.79 -7.30 -24.07
CA GLY A 767 -10.62 -8.36 -23.44
C GLY A 767 -12.14 -8.18 -23.57
N SER A 768 -12.59 -7.22 -24.38
CA SER A 768 -14.00 -6.96 -24.68
C SER A 768 -14.20 -6.73 -26.19
N THR A 769 -15.41 -6.34 -26.60
CA THR A 769 -15.74 -5.86 -27.94
C THR A 769 -16.58 -4.58 -27.85
N ILE A 770 -16.36 -3.63 -28.75
CA ILE A 770 -17.23 -2.46 -28.90
C ILE A 770 -18.53 -2.90 -29.57
N THR A 771 -19.66 -2.39 -29.08
CA THR A 771 -21.02 -2.75 -29.53
C THR A 771 -21.93 -1.56 -29.79
N GLY A 772 -21.57 -0.37 -29.31
CA GLY A 772 -22.24 0.89 -29.58
C GLY A 772 -21.26 1.96 -30.02
N TRP A 773 -21.73 2.84 -30.92
CA TRP A 773 -21.05 4.04 -31.40
C TRP A 773 -22.07 5.17 -31.41
N SER A 774 -21.65 6.38 -31.05
CA SER A 774 -22.46 7.59 -31.20
C SER A 774 -21.57 8.75 -31.64
N TRP A 775 -21.81 9.22 -32.86
CA TRP A 775 -21.09 10.30 -33.51
C TRP A 775 -21.92 11.57 -33.46
N THR A 776 -21.27 12.71 -33.21
CA THR A 776 -21.85 14.04 -33.45
C THR A 776 -20.87 14.90 -34.24
N PHE A 777 -21.38 15.65 -35.23
CA PHE A 777 -20.58 16.42 -36.18
C PHE A 777 -20.76 17.94 -35.99
N ASN A 778 -20.97 18.38 -34.74
CA ASN A 778 -21.32 19.74 -34.28
C ASN A 778 -22.13 20.58 -35.30
N THR A 779 -23.23 19.99 -35.78
CA THR A 779 -24.17 20.58 -36.74
C THR A 779 -25.60 20.32 -36.29
N THR A 780 -26.54 21.19 -36.68
CA THR A 780 -27.94 21.10 -36.21
C THR A 780 -28.62 19.83 -36.71
N GLY A 781 -28.65 18.80 -35.86
CA GLY A 781 -29.17 17.47 -36.19
C GLY A 781 -28.15 16.51 -36.81
N GLY A 782 -26.86 16.83 -36.81
CA GLY A 782 -25.80 16.00 -37.40
C GLY A 782 -25.17 15.00 -36.45
N GLY A 783 -25.40 13.71 -36.70
CA GLY A 783 -24.80 12.60 -35.96
C GLY A 783 -25.16 11.24 -36.55
N SER A 784 -24.56 10.16 -36.04
CA SER A 784 -24.77 8.78 -36.51
C SER A 784 -24.49 7.76 -35.41
N ASN A 785 -25.09 6.57 -35.51
CA ASN A 785 -24.78 5.42 -34.63
C ASN A 785 -24.17 4.23 -35.42
N ALA A 786 -23.68 4.46 -36.64
CA ALA A 786 -22.89 3.48 -37.38
C ALA A 786 -21.46 3.41 -36.81
N SER A 787 -20.79 2.26 -36.94
CA SER A 787 -19.39 2.14 -36.52
C SER A 787 -18.44 2.99 -37.37
N SER A 788 -18.75 3.22 -38.65
CA SER A 788 -17.97 4.12 -39.50
C SER A 788 -18.89 4.83 -40.50
N PRO A 789 -19.36 6.05 -40.18
CA PRO A 789 -20.25 6.83 -41.03
C PRO A 789 -19.49 7.75 -42.00
N ASP A 790 -20.15 8.10 -43.10
CA ASP A 790 -19.79 9.26 -43.91
C ASP A 790 -20.57 10.52 -43.48
N TRP A 791 -19.99 11.71 -43.69
CA TRP A 791 -20.69 12.98 -43.53
C TRP A 791 -20.21 14.05 -44.54
N THR A 792 -21.13 14.85 -45.08
CA THR A 792 -20.84 15.92 -46.05
C THR A 792 -21.08 17.29 -45.43
N PHE A 793 -20.04 18.13 -45.36
CA PHE A 793 -20.16 19.47 -44.78
C PHE A 793 -20.64 20.49 -45.80
N ALA A 794 -21.89 20.95 -45.61
CA ALA A 794 -22.60 21.87 -46.52
C ALA A 794 -22.28 23.37 -46.29
N SER A 795 -21.27 23.69 -45.48
CA SER A 795 -20.80 25.07 -45.23
C SER A 795 -19.32 25.03 -44.80
N PRO A 796 -18.58 26.15 -44.94
CA PRO A 796 -17.25 26.28 -44.36
C PRO A 796 -17.33 26.50 -42.85
N GLY A 797 -16.31 26.05 -42.12
CA GLY A 797 -16.20 26.20 -40.68
C GLY A 797 -15.34 25.13 -40.02
N ASP A 798 -15.08 25.33 -38.73
CA ASP A 798 -14.36 24.39 -37.87
C ASP A 798 -15.39 23.54 -37.13
N TYR A 799 -15.44 22.25 -37.44
CA TYR A 799 -16.43 21.32 -36.91
C TYR A 799 -15.80 20.41 -35.85
N GLU A 800 -16.26 20.55 -34.60
CA GLU A 800 -15.90 19.62 -33.53
C GLU A 800 -16.62 18.27 -33.75
N ILE A 801 -15.85 17.22 -34.01
CA ILE A 801 -16.36 15.87 -34.23
C ILE A 801 -16.14 15.07 -32.95
N THR A 802 -17.22 14.55 -32.37
CA THR A 802 -17.16 13.68 -31.18
C THR A 802 -17.58 12.27 -31.56
N LEU A 803 -16.77 11.28 -31.20
CA LEU A 803 -17.15 9.87 -31.16
C LEU A 803 -17.25 9.44 -29.68
N VAL A 804 -18.36 8.81 -29.30
CA VAL A 804 -18.50 8.01 -28.08
C VAL A 804 -18.63 6.55 -28.46
N VAL A 805 -17.85 5.66 -27.85
CA VAL A 805 -17.95 4.21 -28.02
C VAL A 805 -18.49 3.53 -26.77
N THR A 806 -19.08 2.33 -26.92
CA THR A 806 -19.65 1.55 -25.81
C THR A 806 -19.32 0.07 -25.95
N THR A 807 -18.75 -0.54 -24.91
CA THR A 807 -18.37 -1.97 -24.89
C THR A 807 -19.58 -2.88 -24.69
N ALA A 808 -19.39 -4.19 -24.91
CA ALA A 808 -20.40 -5.21 -24.58
C ALA A 808 -20.76 -5.26 -23.08
N GLN A 809 -19.91 -4.71 -22.22
CA GLN A 809 -20.13 -4.54 -20.78
C GLN A 809 -20.80 -3.19 -20.43
N GLY A 810 -20.93 -2.27 -21.39
CA GLY A 810 -21.51 -0.93 -21.17
C GLY A 810 -20.51 0.14 -20.72
N CYS A 811 -19.20 -0.16 -20.70
CA CYS A 811 -18.17 0.84 -20.45
C CYS A 811 -18.05 1.78 -21.66
N VAL A 812 -17.80 3.06 -21.41
CA VAL A 812 -17.81 4.11 -22.43
C VAL A 812 -16.55 4.96 -22.39
N ASP A 813 -16.13 5.44 -23.56
CA ASP A 813 -15.09 6.47 -23.70
C ASP A 813 -15.45 7.36 -24.90
N SER A 814 -14.86 8.57 -24.95
CA SER A 814 -15.15 9.56 -25.97
C SER A 814 -13.93 10.35 -26.42
N VAL A 815 -13.78 10.52 -27.73
CA VAL A 815 -12.73 11.31 -28.36
C VAL A 815 -13.32 12.45 -29.18
N GLN A 816 -12.65 13.61 -29.16
CA GLN A 816 -13.02 14.81 -29.90
C GLN A 816 -11.89 15.26 -30.82
N THR A 817 -12.21 15.80 -31.99
CA THR A 817 -11.23 16.38 -32.93
C THR A 817 -11.89 17.44 -33.82
N ILE A 818 -11.19 18.54 -34.09
CA ILE A 818 -11.67 19.62 -34.97
C ILE A 818 -11.34 19.26 -36.43
N TYR A 819 -12.38 19.22 -37.28
CA TYR A 819 -12.26 19.04 -38.71
C TYR A 819 -12.58 20.35 -39.44
N VAL A 820 -11.67 20.82 -40.29
CA VAL A 820 -11.72 22.17 -40.88
C VAL A 820 -12.20 22.10 -42.33
N ILE A 821 -13.28 22.84 -42.62
CA ILE A 821 -13.85 22.96 -43.96
C ILE A 821 -13.65 24.37 -44.49
N PHE A 822 -12.84 24.54 -45.54
CA PHE A 822 -12.49 25.85 -46.08
C PHE A 822 -13.42 26.30 -47.22
N PRO A 823 -13.66 27.62 -47.36
CA PRO A 823 -14.46 28.18 -48.44
C PRO A 823 -13.75 28.07 -49.81
N PRO A 824 -14.49 27.96 -50.92
CA PRO A 824 -13.89 27.81 -52.25
C PRO A 824 -13.32 29.12 -52.77
N ASP A 825 -12.31 29.02 -53.65
CA ASP A 825 -11.58 30.14 -54.25
C ASP A 825 -12.52 31.15 -54.93
N ILE A 826 -12.24 32.45 -54.75
CA ILE A 826 -12.94 33.52 -55.48
C ILE A 826 -12.24 33.85 -56.80
N THR A 827 -13.02 34.22 -57.82
CA THR A 827 -12.51 34.74 -59.10
C THR A 827 -13.05 36.15 -59.32
N ILE A 828 -12.16 37.14 -59.43
CA ILE A 828 -12.56 38.54 -59.56
C ILE A 828 -12.47 38.97 -61.04
N PRO A 829 -13.59 39.32 -61.70
CA PRO A 829 -13.55 39.81 -63.09
C PRO A 829 -13.01 41.24 -63.18
N ASN A 830 -12.48 41.64 -64.33
CA ASN A 830 -11.95 43.00 -64.57
C ASN A 830 -12.82 43.84 -65.53
N VAL A 831 -14.00 43.35 -65.93
CA VAL A 831 -14.97 44.06 -66.79
C VAL A 831 -16.40 43.76 -66.31
N ILE A 832 -17.27 44.78 -66.34
CA ILE A 832 -18.73 44.65 -66.29
C ILE A 832 -19.37 45.47 -67.42
N SER A 833 -20.56 45.06 -67.86
CA SER A 833 -21.32 45.73 -68.92
C SER A 833 -22.77 46.02 -68.50
N PRO A 834 -23.03 47.11 -67.73
CA PRO A 834 -24.36 47.48 -67.26
C PRO A 834 -25.27 48.04 -68.37
N ASN A 835 -25.72 47.17 -69.27
CA ASN A 835 -26.54 47.48 -70.44
C ASN A 835 -28.01 47.04 -70.29
N GLY A 836 -28.35 46.22 -69.29
CA GLY A 836 -29.68 45.68 -69.04
C GLY A 836 -30.04 44.41 -69.83
N ASP A 837 -29.08 43.70 -70.42
CA ASP A 837 -29.31 42.41 -71.09
C ASP A 837 -29.26 41.19 -70.14
N HIS A 838 -29.02 41.44 -68.84
CA HIS A 838 -28.86 40.47 -67.75
C HIS A 838 -27.54 39.68 -67.75
N GLN A 839 -26.57 39.98 -68.61
CA GLN A 839 -25.22 39.38 -68.58
C GLN A 839 -24.17 40.43 -68.21
N ASN A 840 -23.35 40.12 -67.20
CA ASN A 840 -22.31 41.02 -66.66
C ASN A 840 -22.79 42.42 -66.25
N ASP A 841 -24.10 42.63 -66.06
CA ASP A 841 -24.70 43.86 -65.52
C ASP A 841 -24.15 44.21 -64.13
N TYR A 842 -23.74 43.19 -63.36
CA TYR A 842 -23.27 43.31 -61.99
C TYR A 842 -21.81 42.85 -61.86
N PHE A 843 -21.08 43.42 -60.92
CA PHE A 843 -19.75 42.97 -60.52
C PHE A 843 -19.86 41.70 -59.66
N VAL A 844 -20.10 40.58 -60.33
CA VAL A 844 -20.23 39.26 -59.71
C VAL A 844 -18.83 38.67 -59.46
N ILE A 845 -18.49 38.47 -58.19
CA ILE A 845 -17.38 37.65 -57.74
C ILE A 845 -17.99 36.32 -57.28
N PRO A 846 -17.81 35.20 -58.00
CA PRO A 846 -18.29 33.90 -57.56
C PRO A 846 -17.67 33.50 -56.21
N ASN A 847 -18.40 32.72 -55.42
CA ASN A 847 -18.02 32.20 -54.10
C ASN A 847 -17.85 33.25 -52.98
N ILE A 848 -17.96 34.55 -53.27
CA ILE A 848 -17.80 35.64 -52.27
C ILE A 848 -18.81 35.56 -51.12
N GLU A 849 -19.89 34.81 -51.29
CA GLU A 849 -20.91 34.51 -50.29
C GLU A 849 -20.41 33.65 -49.12
N PHE A 850 -19.38 32.82 -49.35
CA PHE A 850 -18.75 31.98 -48.33
C PHE A 850 -17.69 32.73 -47.51
N TRP A 851 -17.27 33.92 -47.97
CA TRP A 851 -16.26 34.74 -47.33
C TRP A 851 -16.90 35.95 -46.61
N SER A 852 -16.43 36.24 -45.40
CA SER A 852 -16.68 37.55 -44.78
C SER A 852 -15.69 38.55 -45.38
N ASN A 853 -16.21 39.64 -45.93
CA ASN A 853 -15.43 40.48 -46.83
C ASN A 853 -15.81 41.96 -46.73
N GLU A 854 -14.97 42.84 -47.26
CA GLU A 854 -15.20 44.28 -47.39
C GLU A 854 -14.73 44.73 -48.78
N LEU A 855 -15.62 45.34 -49.56
CA LEU A 855 -15.35 45.78 -50.94
C LEU A 855 -15.46 47.31 -51.04
N SER A 856 -14.32 47.95 -51.32
CA SER A 856 -14.23 49.36 -51.66
C SER A 856 -13.88 49.53 -53.14
N ILE A 857 -14.56 50.42 -53.86
CA ILE A 857 -14.31 50.74 -55.27
C ILE A 857 -14.05 52.24 -55.42
N PHE A 858 -13.03 52.58 -56.21
CA PHE A 858 -12.51 53.93 -56.40
C PHE A 858 -12.54 54.31 -57.89
N SER A 859 -12.86 55.57 -58.16
CA SER A 859 -12.67 56.19 -59.48
C SER A 859 -11.19 56.25 -59.88
N ARG A 860 -10.91 56.45 -61.18
CA ARG A 860 -9.53 56.66 -61.71
C ARG A 860 -8.73 57.80 -61.07
N TRP A 861 -9.37 58.64 -60.25
CA TRP A 861 -8.76 59.76 -59.52
C TRP A 861 -8.60 59.49 -58.01
N GLY A 862 -8.85 58.26 -57.56
CA GLY A 862 -8.71 57.86 -56.14
C GLY A 862 -9.90 58.19 -55.24
N ASN A 863 -10.94 58.88 -55.74
CA ASN A 863 -12.16 59.10 -54.97
C ASN A 863 -12.95 57.78 -54.85
N LEU A 864 -13.35 57.42 -53.63
CA LEU A 864 -14.26 56.31 -53.32
C LEU A 864 -15.62 56.53 -54.01
N VAL A 865 -16.15 55.49 -54.66
CA VAL A 865 -17.45 55.51 -55.37
C VAL A 865 -18.41 54.40 -54.94
N TYR A 866 -17.91 53.37 -54.26
CA TYR A 866 -18.72 52.34 -53.61
C TYR A 866 -17.93 51.76 -52.44
N ASP A 867 -18.62 51.40 -51.36
CA ASP A 867 -18.02 50.81 -50.17
C ASP A 867 -19.07 49.96 -49.44
N VAL A 868 -18.75 48.71 -49.14
CA VAL A 868 -19.70 47.82 -48.46
C VAL A 868 -19.01 46.68 -47.72
N LYS A 869 -19.50 46.40 -46.50
CA LYS A 869 -19.17 45.19 -45.74
C LYS A 869 -20.11 44.06 -46.11
N ASN A 870 -19.56 42.86 -46.21
CA ASN A 870 -20.23 41.62 -46.61
C ASN A 870 -20.87 41.75 -48.01
N TYR A 871 -20.05 42.00 -49.04
CA TYR A 871 -20.50 42.07 -50.43
C TYR A 871 -21.10 40.74 -50.88
N ARG A 872 -22.23 40.83 -51.60
CA ARG A 872 -23.03 39.71 -52.12
C ARG A 872 -23.49 40.02 -53.56
N ASN A 873 -22.54 40.43 -54.40
CA ASN A 873 -22.69 40.59 -55.85
C ASN A 873 -23.73 41.63 -56.32
N GLN A 874 -24.05 42.62 -55.48
CA GLN A 874 -25.12 43.59 -55.74
C GLN A 874 -24.73 44.89 -56.49
N TRP A 875 -23.46 45.11 -56.89
CA TRP A 875 -23.03 46.38 -57.50
C TRP A 875 -23.14 46.39 -59.02
N LYS A 876 -23.87 47.38 -59.55
CA LYS A 876 -24.19 47.56 -60.99
C LYS A 876 -23.59 48.84 -61.62
N ALA A 877 -22.88 49.66 -60.82
CA ALA A 877 -22.27 50.91 -61.27
C ALA A 877 -23.21 51.93 -61.97
N ASP A 878 -24.52 51.90 -61.68
CA ASP A 878 -25.55 52.65 -62.42
C ASP A 878 -25.27 54.15 -62.53
N ASP A 879 -24.94 54.82 -61.42
CA ASP A 879 -24.68 56.27 -61.38
C ASP A 879 -23.27 56.69 -61.86
N LEU A 880 -22.50 55.77 -62.46
CA LEU A 880 -21.09 55.97 -62.79
C LEU A 880 -20.80 55.91 -64.31
N PRO A 881 -20.00 56.83 -64.86
CA PRO A 881 -19.66 56.85 -66.29
C PRO A 881 -18.66 55.75 -66.67
N ASP A 882 -18.68 55.37 -67.94
CA ASP A 882 -17.82 54.34 -68.52
C ASP A 882 -16.30 54.61 -68.35
N GLY A 883 -15.56 53.52 -68.25
CA GLY A 883 -14.10 53.48 -68.13
C GLY A 883 -13.60 52.74 -66.90
N THR A 884 -12.34 52.99 -66.54
CA THR A 884 -11.62 52.23 -65.50
C THR A 884 -11.83 52.78 -64.09
N TYR A 885 -12.09 51.86 -63.19
CA TYR A 885 -12.17 51.98 -61.74
C TYR A 885 -11.14 51.05 -61.10
N TYR A 886 -10.88 51.21 -59.80
CA TYR A 886 -10.00 50.34 -59.03
C TYR A 886 -10.76 49.76 -57.85
N TYR A 887 -10.55 48.48 -57.54
CA TYR A 887 -11.16 47.84 -56.36
C TYR A 887 -10.11 47.46 -55.33
N VAL A 888 -10.55 47.43 -54.08
CA VAL A 888 -9.88 46.81 -52.93
C VAL A 888 -10.90 45.89 -52.29
N LEU A 889 -10.63 44.59 -52.31
CA LEU A 889 -11.45 43.56 -51.67
C LEU A 889 -10.63 42.92 -50.55
N LYS A 890 -11.08 43.09 -49.30
CA LYS A 890 -10.50 42.46 -48.13
C LYS A 890 -11.32 41.24 -47.72
N LEU A 891 -10.64 40.17 -47.35
CA LEU A 891 -11.22 38.94 -46.85
C LEU A 891 -10.87 38.76 -45.35
N ASN A 892 -11.65 37.95 -44.64
CA ASN A 892 -11.53 37.77 -43.19
C ASN A 892 -10.34 36.93 -42.71
N ASP A 893 -9.59 36.31 -43.62
CA ASP A 893 -8.28 35.68 -43.39
C ASP A 893 -7.13 36.71 -43.37
N GLY A 894 -7.40 37.96 -43.78
CA GLY A 894 -6.41 39.03 -43.94
C GLY A 894 -5.93 39.23 -45.38
N THR A 895 -6.42 38.45 -46.35
CA THR A 895 -6.05 38.60 -47.76
C THR A 895 -6.70 39.85 -48.36
N GLU A 896 -5.90 40.69 -49.02
CA GLU A 896 -6.37 41.87 -49.76
C GLU A 896 -6.11 41.71 -51.26
N HIS A 897 -7.17 41.62 -52.05
CA HIS A 897 -7.12 41.63 -53.50
C HIS A 897 -7.34 43.05 -54.03
N THR A 898 -6.38 43.57 -54.78
CA THR A 898 -6.51 44.87 -55.46
C THR A 898 -6.42 44.70 -56.97
N GLY A 899 -7.12 45.54 -57.73
CA GLY A 899 -7.14 45.44 -59.18
C GLY A 899 -7.90 46.57 -59.87
N HIS A 900 -8.04 46.46 -61.19
CA HIS A 900 -8.81 47.38 -62.01
C HIS A 900 -10.09 46.73 -62.51
N LEU A 901 -11.14 47.53 -62.65
CA LEU A 901 -12.46 47.11 -63.12
C LEU A 901 -12.94 48.10 -64.19
N THR A 902 -13.32 47.59 -65.36
CA THR A 902 -13.77 48.42 -66.49
C THR A 902 -15.29 48.36 -66.59
N VAL A 903 -15.95 49.52 -66.58
CA VAL A 903 -17.38 49.66 -66.88
C VAL A 903 -17.53 50.07 -68.34
N LEU A 904 -18.27 49.30 -69.14
CA LEU A 904 -18.45 49.53 -70.58
C LEU A 904 -19.88 49.17 -71.01
N ARG A 905 -20.62 50.12 -71.59
CA ARG A 905 -22.04 49.95 -71.98
C ARG A 905 -22.29 49.89 -73.48
#